data_AF-A0A8J2MPQ9-F1
#
_entry.id   AF-A0A8J2MPQ9-F1
#
_cell.length_a   1.000
_cell.length_b   1.000
_cell.length_c   1.000
_cell.angle_alpha   90.00
_cell.angle_beta   90.00
_cell.angle_gamma   90.00
#
_symmetry.space_group_name_H-M   'P 1'
#
loop_
_entity.id
_entity.type
_entity.pdbx_description
1 polymer ?
#
loop_
_entity_poly.entity_id
_entity_poly.type
_entity_poly.pdbx_seq_one_letter_code
_entity_poly.pdbx_strand_id
1 'polypeptide(L)'
;MYLSLTSVLLFIALLISDSLSREVDLCYVNDDDPYLYFGTKSAYTFVGGRSRLETIPNCQPLQIWTMIRHGAHYPGNEKISKLRSLVKFRDQIIDNHQQKKTGHMCNEDLDNLRNWSPDPNMKEENAKKLSSQGTEDVKLFARRLRSDFPELLQATYADITSQNYLFSNSGNHRTQSSLDAFTEEFFDRTGASASLATQNNDEWLKTYKNCSRWKDGDELDPNMLEERSKFSMRVELTNTIQNISDRLGFKYLLSEEAIFLMYDMCRYDKSWAVNRISPWCAIFSGDELKILEYSEDINYYYGAGYGREVNAQLGCIPLQDMFKHFRFVSLEIEHGDVTGKPKGIFHFTHTMSMLSFLSTMGIGKDEQSISSANYKEMTKRHWRTSFLGPFNSNLIAVFYSLCDYIKTSTDEYQVMIIKSANQSKTVSNPWIYELLVKTIENRPTLRLDLNLSSTVNDDSIYNGIRDTAGTFFILIRDSEFTDIKSLMDMIDLLKELSTLKGITKFLIIFISVETKENLEIIFQYTWKKQIIDITILEIPKCDVRKFKILNDCSAKTPMIHQFNPFLNSFTHEYYSSQTQWFPSVMKNLYGYPIKVALVHDPPFSFISYNKNLEAVNISGPDILVIKTLASQMNFTMKLLHRLVAYEHIRNSSVDELFKLLESDIIDVLAHGNPHYTETVTENAYRSGELFFDQLCALVPIQKEDKIPLSLSAIEAVIISTTIVIAFWIPAFILKFDRSCWSIFVIFRVLFGISVNKRPSIVSQRLLYTFLLLISFSYSSNIYASLTSVSVDSEYQKEYRNFDDLAKSSLTPMISKHLYGKTFSTSERSILELKKKVVNTTNIWMCPFIAEKFKNITCLMGKLESKIFLASKKSRRQNLKLTKVCFWSDSYTFLVKKGSVLRRSFKKIFLIFSAVGLDSKWYKNDGTEVEESGETGENSVKELCNDKASPNQVMFYLQEKPLQYEGCKVGLCDWEYLKNKLGSIADQCSLDFCGSGYAPIFHRLITYFLILTVLIFNWLM
;
A
#
# COMPACT_ATOMS: atom_id res chain seq x y z
N MET A 1 65.15 -11.35 -26.88
CA MET A 1 64.19 -10.83 -27.88
C MET A 1 62.74 -10.89 -27.43
N TYR A 2 62.33 -11.87 -26.61
CA TYR A 2 60.93 -11.98 -26.12
C TYR A 2 60.51 -10.96 -25.04
N LEU A 3 61.44 -10.45 -24.22
CA LEU A 3 61.11 -9.45 -23.18
C LEU A 3 60.83 -8.03 -23.72
N SER A 4 61.27 -7.72 -24.94
CA SER A 4 61.05 -6.40 -25.55
C SER A 4 59.66 -6.28 -26.17
N LEU A 5 59.09 -7.39 -26.65
CA LEU A 5 57.78 -7.39 -27.31
C LEU A 5 56.64 -7.24 -26.28
N THR A 6 56.78 -7.85 -25.11
CA THR A 6 55.80 -7.77 -24.02
C THR A 6 55.70 -6.38 -23.41
N SER A 7 56.83 -5.67 -23.27
CA SER A 7 56.84 -4.30 -22.75
C SER A 7 56.26 -3.30 -23.75
N VAL A 8 56.47 -3.50 -25.05
CA VAL A 8 55.87 -2.67 -26.10
C VAL A 8 54.38 -2.94 -26.24
N LEU A 9 53.94 -4.19 -26.14
CA LEU A 9 52.51 -4.55 -26.12
C LEU A 9 51.80 -4.03 -24.87
N LEU A 10 52.45 -4.01 -23.70
CA LEU A 10 51.88 -3.40 -22.49
C LEU A 10 51.77 -1.88 -22.63
N PHE A 11 52.76 -1.23 -23.24
CA PHE A 11 52.76 0.22 -23.44
C PHE A 11 51.72 0.64 -24.50
N ILE A 12 51.56 -0.16 -25.56
CA ILE A 12 50.49 0.02 -26.55
C ILE A 12 49.12 -0.29 -25.93
N ALA A 13 48.99 -1.32 -25.09
CA ALA A 13 47.76 -1.60 -24.37
C ALA A 13 47.39 -0.49 -23.37
N LEU A 14 48.39 0.15 -22.73
CA LEU A 14 48.21 1.30 -21.86
C LEU A 14 47.83 2.58 -22.64
N LEU A 15 48.40 2.78 -23.82
CA LEU A 15 48.03 3.88 -24.74
C LEU A 15 46.67 3.64 -25.41
N ILE A 16 46.29 2.38 -25.61
CA ILE A 16 44.96 1.98 -26.11
C ILE A 16 43.92 2.07 -24.98
N SER A 17 44.28 1.80 -23.72
CA SER A 17 43.38 2.01 -22.57
C SER A 17 43.15 3.49 -22.26
N ASP A 18 44.14 4.37 -22.50
CA ASP A 18 43.94 5.83 -22.40
C ASP A 18 43.16 6.41 -23.60
N SER A 19 43.01 5.67 -24.71
CA SER A 19 42.26 6.12 -25.89
C SER A 19 40.89 5.46 -26.08
N LEU A 20 40.51 4.50 -25.23
CA LEU A 20 39.20 3.81 -25.27
C LEU A 20 38.25 4.11 -24.10
N SER A 21 38.53 5.12 -23.27
CA SER A 21 37.54 5.68 -22.33
C SER A 21 37.09 7.09 -22.71
N ARG A 22 36.95 7.39 -24.00
CA ARG A 22 35.99 8.44 -24.39
C ARG A 22 34.60 7.84 -24.18
N GLU A 23 33.98 8.18 -23.05
CA GLU A 23 32.53 8.04 -22.89
C GLU A 23 31.88 8.49 -24.19
N VAL A 24 31.02 7.65 -24.75
CA VAL A 24 30.15 8.06 -25.85
C VAL A 24 29.36 9.26 -25.32
N ASP A 25 29.56 10.44 -25.92
CA ASP A 25 28.89 11.68 -25.54
C ASP A 25 27.36 11.51 -25.67
N LEU A 26 26.71 11.05 -24.60
CA LEU A 26 25.27 10.82 -24.58
C LEU A 26 24.58 12.19 -24.51
N CYS A 27 23.88 12.58 -25.57
CA CYS A 27 23.16 13.86 -25.62
C CYS A 27 21.86 13.77 -24.83
N TYR A 28 21.58 14.77 -23.99
CA TYR A 28 20.31 14.92 -23.29
C TYR A 28 19.12 15.03 -24.27
N VAL A 29 19.35 15.60 -25.46
CA VAL A 29 18.35 15.65 -26.54
C VAL A 29 17.87 14.29 -27.01
N ASN A 30 18.73 13.27 -26.91
CA ASN A 30 18.47 11.90 -27.32
C ASN A 30 18.16 10.99 -26.13
N ASP A 31 18.00 11.55 -24.93
CA ASP A 31 17.60 10.81 -23.74
C ASP A 31 16.09 10.54 -23.81
N ASP A 32 15.73 9.27 -24.00
CA ASP A 32 14.33 8.82 -24.05
C ASP A 32 13.66 8.82 -22.65
N ASP A 33 14.43 8.84 -21.56
CA ASP A 33 13.92 8.84 -20.18
C ASP A 33 14.67 9.85 -19.27
N PRO A 34 14.57 11.15 -19.57
CA PRO A 34 15.28 12.17 -18.81
C PRO A 34 14.71 12.30 -17.40
N TYR A 35 15.55 12.69 -16.45
CA TYR A 35 15.09 12.96 -15.09
C TYR A 35 14.25 14.25 -15.01
N LEU A 36 12.95 14.12 -14.66
CA LEU A 36 11.96 15.21 -14.73
C LEU A 36 11.47 15.72 -13.35
N TYR A 37 12.20 15.43 -12.28
CA TYR A 37 11.82 15.80 -10.91
C TYR A 37 12.72 16.91 -10.38
N PHE A 38 12.17 18.10 -10.11
CA PHE A 38 12.90 19.34 -9.84
C PHE A 38 12.52 19.99 -8.49
N GLY A 39 12.24 19.15 -7.51
CA GLY A 39 11.73 19.55 -6.19
C GLY A 39 10.40 20.28 -6.32
N THR A 40 10.27 21.37 -5.59
CA THR A 40 9.06 22.21 -5.54
C THR A 40 8.75 22.96 -6.84
N LYS A 41 9.61 22.89 -7.85
CA LYS A 41 9.39 23.46 -9.18
C LYS A 41 9.15 22.41 -10.26
N SER A 42 8.95 21.16 -9.86
CA SER A 42 8.44 20.11 -10.76
C SER A 42 7.12 20.55 -11.40
N ALA A 43 7.02 20.38 -12.71
CA ALA A 43 5.79 20.64 -13.45
C ALA A 43 4.72 19.61 -13.03
N TYR A 44 3.47 20.05 -12.92
CA TYR A 44 2.41 19.19 -12.42
C TYR A 44 2.17 17.98 -13.33
N THR A 45 2.29 18.17 -14.65
CA THR A 45 2.10 17.14 -15.69
C THR A 45 2.97 15.89 -15.52
N PHE A 46 4.13 15.99 -14.86
CA PHE A 46 5.04 14.87 -14.62
C PHE A 46 4.75 14.11 -13.32
N VAL A 47 3.95 14.69 -12.42
CA VAL A 47 3.74 14.16 -11.07
C VAL A 47 2.28 13.76 -10.84
N GLY A 48 1.33 14.54 -11.37
CA GLY A 48 -0.11 14.33 -11.23
C GLY A 48 -0.60 13.00 -11.80
N GLY A 49 -1.68 12.49 -11.22
CA GLY A 49 -2.43 11.36 -11.75
C GLY A 49 -2.98 11.66 -13.14
N ARG A 50 -2.85 10.71 -14.07
CA ARG A 50 -3.39 10.80 -15.44
C ARG A 50 -4.66 9.97 -15.64
N SER A 51 -4.99 9.12 -14.67
CA SER A 51 -6.15 8.24 -14.69
C SER A 51 -7.31 8.89 -13.95
N ARG A 52 -8.53 8.61 -14.43
CA ARG A 52 -9.78 8.96 -13.72
C ARG A 52 -9.74 8.38 -12.31
N LEU A 53 -10.16 9.14 -11.31
CA LEU A 53 -10.28 8.59 -9.95
C LEU A 53 -11.37 7.51 -9.95
N GLU A 54 -11.07 6.35 -9.38
CA GLU A 54 -12.02 5.24 -9.33
C GLU A 54 -13.20 5.56 -8.42
N THR A 55 -14.41 5.30 -8.90
CA THR A 55 -15.63 5.42 -8.09
C THR A 55 -15.66 4.31 -7.04
N ILE A 56 -15.85 4.67 -5.78
CA ILE A 56 -15.91 3.70 -4.68
C ILE A 56 -17.27 2.98 -4.71
N PRO A 57 -17.33 1.65 -4.93
CA PRO A 57 -18.60 0.93 -4.99
C PRO A 57 -19.33 0.97 -3.64
N ASN A 58 -20.64 1.20 -3.66
CA ASN A 58 -21.52 1.21 -2.48
C ASN A 58 -21.27 2.35 -1.47
N CYS A 59 -20.59 3.42 -1.91
CA CYS A 59 -20.25 4.57 -1.09
C CYS A 59 -20.61 5.86 -1.86
N GLN A 60 -21.50 6.71 -1.32
CA GLN A 60 -21.91 7.96 -1.98
C GLN A 60 -21.06 9.14 -1.49
N PRO A 61 -20.41 9.92 -2.37
CA PRO A 61 -19.67 11.11 -1.96
C PRO A 61 -20.65 12.21 -1.53
N LEU A 62 -20.40 12.81 -0.36
CA LEU A 62 -21.27 13.84 0.23
C LEU A 62 -20.62 15.22 0.31
N GLN A 63 -19.29 15.28 0.45
CA GLN A 63 -18.55 16.53 0.50
C GLN A 63 -17.11 16.32 0.05
N ILE A 64 -16.57 17.27 -0.69
CA ILE A 64 -15.15 17.31 -1.06
C ILE A 64 -14.46 18.53 -0.43
N TRP A 65 -13.32 18.29 0.21
CA TRP A 65 -12.44 19.31 0.76
C TRP A 65 -11.09 19.22 0.07
N THR A 66 -10.56 20.33 -0.43
CA THR A 66 -9.34 20.34 -1.24
C THR A 66 -8.42 21.49 -0.84
N MET A 67 -7.14 21.19 -0.70
CA MET A 67 -6.07 22.19 -0.57
C MET A 67 -5.19 22.15 -1.83
N ILE A 68 -4.99 23.31 -2.47
CA ILE A 68 -4.37 23.45 -3.79
C ILE A 68 -3.26 24.50 -3.70
N ARG A 69 -2.04 24.14 -4.10
CA ARG A 69 -0.95 25.11 -4.30
C ARG A 69 -1.16 25.82 -5.64
N HIS A 70 -0.78 27.09 -5.73
CA HIS A 70 -0.75 27.81 -7.00
C HIS A 70 -0.01 27.05 -8.13
N GLY A 71 -0.40 27.33 -9.39
CA GLY A 71 0.26 26.80 -10.59
C GLY A 71 1.69 27.33 -10.81
N ALA A 72 2.32 26.84 -11.89
CA ALA A 72 3.65 27.28 -12.32
C ALA A 72 3.68 28.78 -12.66
N HIS A 73 4.69 29.49 -12.17
CA HIS A 73 4.78 30.95 -12.29
C HIS A 73 6.18 31.41 -12.70
N TYR A 74 6.28 32.67 -13.14
CA TYR A 74 7.57 33.31 -13.39
C TYR A 74 8.30 33.65 -12.08
N PRO A 75 9.63 33.77 -12.08
CA PRO A 75 10.42 34.02 -10.87
C PRO A 75 10.12 35.41 -10.27
N GLY A 76 10.63 35.70 -9.08
CA GLY A 76 10.56 37.05 -8.51
C GLY A 76 11.52 38.02 -9.24
N ASN A 77 11.28 39.34 -9.10
CA ASN A 77 12.06 40.40 -9.75
C ASN A 77 13.58 40.19 -9.68
N GLU A 78 14.11 40.01 -8.46
CA GLU A 78 15.55 39.79 -8.24
C GLU A 78 16.10 38.55 -8.93
N LYS A 79 15.27 37.50 -9.08
CA LYS A 79 15.68 36.26 -9.73
C LYS A 79 15.57 36.36 -11.25
N ILE A 80 14.62 37.13 -11.78
CA ILE A 80 14.48 37.39 -13.22
C ILE A 80 15.75 38.07 -13.76
N SER A 81 16.24 39.11 -13.08
CA SER A 81 17.46 39.80 -13.51
C SER A 81 18.68 38.87 -13.55
N LYS A 82 18.83 38.02 -12.52
CA LYS A 82 19.87 36.99 -12.47
C LYS A 82 19.72 35.94 -13.58
N LEU A 83 18.52 35.38 -13.79
CA LEU A 83 18.30 34.35 -14.82
C LEU A 83 18.52 34.89 -16.23
N ARG A 84 18.15 36.15 -16.50
CA ARG A 84 18.47 36.81 -17.78
C ARG A 84 19.97 36.94 -18.03
N SER A 85 20.77 37.02 -16.96
CA SER A 85 22.24 37.09 -17.09
C SER A 85 22.88 35.78 -17.56
N LEU A 86 22.14 34.66 -17.56
CA LEU A 86 22.61 33.37 -18.06
C LEU A 86 22.97 33.39 -19.55
N VAL A 87 22.53 34.39 -20.31
CA VAL A 87 23.02 34.64 -21.68
C VAL A 87 24.55 34.77 -21.70
N LYS A 88 25.15 35.41 -20.68
CA LYS A 88 26.61 35.53 -20.55
C LYS A 88 27.28 34.18 -20.30
N PHE A 89 26.68 33.35 -19.45
CA PHE A 89 27.16 31.99 -19.18
C PHE A 89 27.03 31.11 -20.41
N ARG A 90 25.90 31.17 -21.11
CA ARG A 90 25.68 30.48 -22.40
C ARG A 90 26.82 30.82 -23.37
N ASP A 91 27.06 32.10 -23.61
CA ASP A 91 28.09 32.53 -24.57
C ASP A 91 29.49 32.06 -24.16
N GLN A 92 29.80 32.09 -22.86
CA GLN A 92 31.06 31.57 -22.33
C GLN A 92 31.18 30.05 -22.45
N ILE A 93 30.10 29.30 -22.22
CA ILE A 93 30.05 27.84 -22.41
C ILE A 93 30.32 27.51 -23.88
N ILE A 94 29.66 28.21 -24.82
CA ILE A 94 29.90 28.02 -26.26
C ILE A 94 31.35 28.32 -26.63
N ASP A 95 31.94 29.42 -26.11
CA ASP A 95 33.35 29.77 -26.33
C ASP A 95 34.31 28.70 -25.77
N ASN A 96 34.02 28.17 -24.58
CA ASN A 96 34.82 27.11 -23.95
C ASN A 96 34.87 25.84 -24.81
N HIS A 97 33.74 25.44 -25.41
CA HIS A 97 33.66 24.24 -26.25
C HIS A 97 34.23 24.46 -27.65
N GLN A 98 33.99 25.63 -28.25
CA GLN A 98 34.32 25.85 -29.65
C GLN A 98 35.71 26.41 -29.87
N GLN A 99 36.11 27.41 -29.10
CA GLN A 99 37.39 28.10 -29.25
C GLN A 99 38.44 27.48 -28.35
N LYS A 100 38.13 27.27 -27.06
CA LYS A 100 39.11 26.80 -26.07
C LYS A 100 39.26 25.28 -26.05
N LYS A 101 38.29 24.53 -26.58
CA LYS A 101 38.23 23.06 -26.57
C LYS A 101 38.40 22.45 -25.17
N THR A 102 37.85 23.12 -24.15
CA THR A 102 37.96 22.68 -22.75
C THR A 102 36.69 22.03 -22.19
N GLY A 103 35.55 22.12 -22.88
CA GLY A 103 34.30 21.52 -22.45
C GLY A 103 34.00 20.17 -23.11
N HIS A 104 33.05 19.44 -22.52
CA HIS A 104 32.75 18.04 -22.84
C HIS A 104 31.26 17.77 -23.12
N MET A 105 30.46 18.79 -23.44
CA MET A 105 29.08 18.60 -23.89
C MET A 105 29.02 18.11 -25.35
N CYS A 106 28.02 17.30 -25.66
CA CYS A 106 27.76 16.87 -27.03
C CYS A 106 27.32 18.05 -27.94
N ASN A 107 27.51 17.92 -29.25
CA ASN A 107 27.26 19.02 -30.19
C ASN A 107 25.78 19.44 -30.27
N GLU A 108 24.84 18.48 -30.19
CA GLU A 108 23.40 18.76 -30.31
C GLU A 108 22.88 19.56 -29.11
N ASP A 109 23.29 19.20 -27.90
CA ASP A 109 22.97 19.95 -26.68
C ASP A 109 23.62 21.35 -26.71
N LEU A 110 24.85 21.47 -27.22
CA LEU A 110 25.52 22.76 -27.40
C LEU A 110 24.80 23.65 -28.42
N ASP A 111 24.33 23.09 -29.53
CA ASP A 111 23.59 23.84 -30.54
C ASP A 111 22.23 24.30 -30.00
N ASN A 112 21.55 23.47 -29.20
CA ASN A 112 20.34 23.88 -28.50
C ASN A 112 20.60 24.97 -27.47
N LEU A 113 21.69 24.86 -26.70
CA LEU A 113 22.08 25.88 -25.72
C LEU A 113 22.45 27.20 -26.42
N ARG A 114 23.15 27.15 -27.55
CA ARG A 114 23.46 28.32 -28.40
C ARG A 114 22.20 29.05 -28.87
N ASN A 115 21.20 28.28 -29.30
CA ASN A 115 19.94 28.82 -29.81
C ASN A 115 18.97 29.27 -28.71
N TRP A 116 19.27 28.96 -27.45
CA TRP A 116 18.43 29.37 -26.32
C TRP A 116 18.43 30.90 -26.14
N SER A 117 17.24 31.45 -25.91
CA SER A 117 17.03 32.83 -25.48
C SER A 117 16.07 32.87 -24.29
N PRO A 118 16.22 33.83 -23.35
CA PRO A 118 15.26 34.01 -22.27
C PRO A 118 13.81 34.13 -22.77
N ASP A 119 12.88 33.47 -22.08
CA ASP A 119 11.45 33.58 -22.40
C ASP A 119 11.02 35.07 -22.45
N PRO A 120 10.33 35.53 -23.52
CA PRO A 120 9.89 36.91 -23.65
C PRO A 120 9.02 37.41 -22.49
N ASN A 121 8.28 36.50 -21.84
CA ASN A 121 7.43 36.76 -20.71
C ASN A 121 8.17 36.71 -19.37
N MET A 122 9.43 36.26 -19.31
CA MET A 122 10.28 36.36 -18.13
C MET A 122 10.82 37.80 -17.99
N LYS A 123 9.94 38.74 -17.62
CA LYS A 123 10.19 40.17 -17.42
C LYS A 123 9.61 40.65 -16.09
N GLU A 124 10.11 41.76 -15.56
CA GLU A 124 9.74 42.25 -14.22
C GLU A 124 8.22 42.45 -14.03
N GLU A 125 7.53 42.93 -15.06
CA GLU A 125 6.06 43.09 -15.05
C GLU A 125 5.28 41.77 -14.89
N ASN A 126 5.91 40.63 -15.17
CA ASN A 126 5.35 39.29 -15.03
C ASN A 126 5.87 38.55 -13.79
N ALA A 127 6.68 39.18 -12.96
CA ALA A 127 7.25 38.51 -11.80
C ALA A 127 6.18 37.94 -10.88
N LYS A 128 6.38 36.68 -10.47
CA LYS A 128 5.45 35.89 -9.64
C LYS A 128 4.06 35.66 -10.26
N LYS A 129 3.76 36.16 -11.48
CA LYS A 129 2.52 35.83 -12.20
C LYS A 129 2.57 34.41 -12.74
N LEU A 130 1.40 33.78 -12.87
CA LEU A 130 1.31 32.45 -13.47
C LEU A 130 1.85 32.47 -14.90
N SER A 131 2.52 31.38 -15.25
CA SER A 131 2.86 31.05 -16.64
C SER A 131 1.64 30.50 -17.36
N SER A 132 1.65 30.50 -18.69
CA SER A 132 0.58 29.89 -19.50
C SER A 132 0.39 28.41 -19.15
N GLN A 133 1.48 27.65 -19.03
CA GLN A 133 1.43 26.24 -18.62
C GLN A 133 0.87 26.08 -17.20
N GLY A 134 1.24 26.96 -16.27
CA GLY A 134 0.71 26.93 -14.91
C GLY A 134 -0.80 27.21 -14.83
N THR A 135 -1.32 28.07 -15.70
CA THR A 135 -2.76 28.28 -15.85
C THR A 135 -3.44 27.05 -16.45
N GLU A 136 -2.85 26.46 -17.49
CA GLU A 136 -3.37 25.24 -18.13
C GLU A 136 -3.42 24.05 -17.18
N ASP A 137 -2.36 23.82 -16.39
CA ASP A 137 -2.30 22.73 -15.42
C ASP A 137 -3.43 22.84 -14.38
N VAL A 138 -3.73 24.06 -13.92
CA VAL A 138 -4.82 24.34 -12.97
C VAL A 138 -6.19 24.10 -13.61
N LYS A 139 -6.39 24.54 -14.87
CA LYS A 139 -7.64 24.31 -15.62
C LYS A 139 -7.86 22.81 -15.83
N LEU A 140 -6.87 22.11 -16.36
CA LEU A 140 -6.96 20.68 -16.60
C LEU A 140 -7.22 19.89 -15.32
N PHE A 141 -6.61 20.29 -14.20
CA PHE A 141 -6.93 19.73 -12.88
C PHE A 141 -8.41 19.97 -12.50
N ALA A 142 -8.90 21.21 -12.63
CA ALA A 142 -10.30 21.54 -12.34
C ALA A 142 -11.29 20.69 -13.17
N ARG A 143 -11.00 20.52 -14.46
CA ARG A 143 -11.81 19.71 -15.39
C ARG A 143 -11.83 18.24 -14.96
N ARG A 144 -10.68 17.66 -14.60
CA ARG A 144 -10.60 16.27 -14.13
C ARG A 144 -11.36 16.09 -12.83
N LEU A 145 -11.11 16.94 -11.84
CA LEU A 145 -11.79 16.87 -10.54
C LEU A 145 -13.32 16.91 -10.68
N ARG A 146 -13.83 17.80 -11.54
CA ARG A 146 -15.27 17.88 -11.86
C ARG A 146 -15.80 16.61 -12.54
N SER A 147 -15.01 15.98 -13.39
CA SER A 147 -15.36 14.72 -14.08
C SER A 147 -15.29 13.49 -13.16
N ASP A 148 -14.44 13.54 -12.15
CA ASP A 148 -14.21 12.46 -11.19
C ASP A 148 -15.33 12.39 -10.13
N PHE A 149 -15.93 13.54 -9.77
CA PHE A 149 -17.02 13.62 -8.79
C PHE A 149 -18.28 14.31 -9.34
N PRO A 150 -18.94 13.74 -10.36
CA PRO A 150 -20.09 14.36 -11.01
C PRO A 150 -21.24 14.63 -10.03
N GLU A 151 -21.45 13.76 -9.03
CA GLU A 151 -22.52 13.87 -8.03
C GLU A 151 -22.39 15.13 -7.16
N LEU A 152 -21.16 15.57 -6.91
CA LEU A 152 -20.86 16.76 -6.11
C LEU A 152 -20.61 18.00 -6.96
N LEU A 153 -20.01 17.84 -8.15
CA LEU A 153 -19.34 18.92 -8.86
C LEU A 153 -19.93 19.25 -10.24
N GLN A 154 -20.81 18.43 -10.80
CA GLN A 154 -21.60 18.79 -12.00
C GLN A 154 -22.91 19.49 -11.61
N ALA A 155 -22.79 20.65 -10.97
CA ALA A 155 -23.92 21.50 -10.60
C ALA A 155 -24.63 22.11 -11.83
N THR A 156 -25.95 22.27 -11.74
CA THR A 156 -26.68 23.13 -12.67
C THR A 156 -26.38 24.59 -12.36
N TYR A 157 -26.68 25.51 -13.30
CA TYR A 157 -26.42 26.94 -13.09
C TYR A 157 -27.07 27.49 -11.81
N ALA A 158 -28.23 26.96 -11.41
CA ALA A 158 -28.93 27.37 -10.18
C ALA A 158 -28.22 26.90 -8.89
N ASP A 159 -27.41 25.83 -8.97
CA ASP A 159 -26.74 25.23 -7.82
C ASP A 159 -25.35 25.86 -7.55
N ILE A 160 -24.86 26.73 -8.43
CA ILE A 160 -23.57 27.43 -8.28
C ILE A 160 -23.75 28.60 -7.32
N THR A 161 -23.72 28.32 -6.02
CA THR A 161 -23.91 29.31 -4.95
C THR A 161 -22.78 29.24 -3.93
N SER A 162 -22.59 30.32 -3.16
CA SER A 162 -21.66 30.34 -2.01
C SER A 162 -22.10 29.43 -0.86
N GLN A 163 -23.30 28.85 -0.92
CA GLN A 163 -23.75 27.83 0.02
C GLN A 163 -23.23 26.44 -0.39
N ASN A 164 -23.21 26.15 -1.69
CA ASN A 164 -22.79 24.86 -2.22
C ASN A 164 -21.28 24.76 -2.48
N TYR A 165 -20.61 25.88 -2.79
CA TYR A 165 -19.19 25.88 -3.10
C TYR A 165 -18.45 27.01 -2.37
N LEU A 166 -17.49 26.62 -1.53
CA LEU A 166 -16.64 27.54 -0.78
C LEU A 166 -15.26 27.62 -1.40
N PHE A 167 -14.81 28.84 -1.63
CA PHE A 167 -13.51 29.12 -2.20
C PHE A 167 -12.76 30.11 -1.30
N SER A 168 -11.49 29.81 -1.02
CA SER A 168 -10.62 30.74 -0.31
C SER A 168 -9.23 30.75 -0.90
N ASN A 169 -8.54 31.86 -0.73
CA ASN A 169 -7.15 31.98 -1.13
C ASN A 169 -6.37 32.87 -0.18
N SER A 170 -5.06 32.81 -0.33
CA SER A 170 -4.12 33.56 0.50
C SER A 170 -3.90 35.02 0.05
N GLY A 171 -4.80 35.70 -0.64
CA GLY A 171 -4.66 37.10 -1.06
C GLY A 171 -3.48 37.45 -2.01
N ASN A 172 -2.62 36.50 -2.40
CA ASN A 172 -1.53 36.75 -3.35
C ASN A 172 -2.02 36.61 -4.80
N HIS A 173 -1.49 37.47 -5.69
CA HIS A 173 -1.83 37.45 -7.11
C HIS A 173 -1.80 36.04 -7.73
N ARG A 174 -0.78 35.21 -7.46
CA ARG A 174 -0.69 33.86 -8.02
C ARG A 174 -1.73 32.87 -7.49
N THR A 175 -2.13 32.99 -6.21
CA THR A 175 -3.19 32.14 -5.65
C THR A 175 -4.55 32.60 -6.13
N GLN A 176 -4.75 33.91 -6.27
CA GLN A 176 -5.94 34.49 -6.91
C GLN A 176 -6.06 34.04 -8.37
N SER A 177 -5.02 34.22 -9.19
CA SER A 177 -5.05 33.81 -10.60
C SER A 177 -5.23 32.29 -10.78
N SER A 178 -4.75 31.48 -9.82
CA SER A 178 -5.00 30.03 -9.85
C SER A 178 -6.47 29.73 -9.54
N LEU A 179 -7.05 30.40 -8.55
CA LEU A 179 -8.46 30.29 -8.21
C LEU A 179 -9.37 30.76 -9.36
N ASP A 180 -9.01 31.86 -10.03
CA ASP A 180 -9.75 32.36 -11.19
C ASP A 180 -9.71 31.35 -12.35
N ALA A 181 -8.52 30.84 -12.69
CA ALA A 181 -8.36 29.81 -13.72
C ALA A 181 -9.12 28.52 -13.38
N PHE A 182 -9.06 28.09 -12.11
CA PHE A 182 -9.78 26.91 -11.64
C PHE A 182 -11.29 27.11 -11.79
N THR A 183 -11.85 28.19 -11.22
CA THR A 183 -13.30 28.42 -11.23
C THR A 183 -13.87 28.67 -12.63
N GLU A 184 -13.12 29.32 -13.51
CA GLU A 184 -13.51 29.52 -14.91
C GLU A 184 -13.73 28.18 -15.62
N GLU A 185 -12.77 27.26 -15.51
CA GLU A 185 -12.86 25.93 -16.12
C GLU A 185 -13.87 25.02 -15.40
N PHE A 186 -13.89 25.10 -14.07
CA PHE A 186 -14.76 24.28 -13.23
C PHE A 186 -16.24 24.55 -13.50
N PHE A 187 -16.64 25.82 -13.64
CA PHE A 187 -18.03 26.20 -13.89
C PHE A 187 -18.35 26.47 -15.35
N ASP A 188 -17.37 26.36 -16.25
CA ASP A 188 -17.48 26.76 -17.66
C ASP A 188 -18.02 28.21 -17.80
N ARG A 189 -17.50 29.10 -16.94
CA ARG A 189 -18.00 30.48 -16.80
C ARG A 189 -16.88 31.46 -16.43
N THR A 190 -16.63 32.41 -17.32
CA THR A 190 -15.72 33.53 -17.06
C THR A 190 -16.20 34.38 -15.87
N GLY A 191 -15.31 34.65 -14.92
CA GLY A 191 -15.61 35.48 -13.74
C GLY A 191 -16.45 34.79 -12.66
N ALA A 192 -16.56 33.46 -12.68
CA ALA A 192 -17.30 32.70 -11.67
C ALA A 192 -16.79 32.96 -10.23
N SER A 193 -15.49 33.17 -10.06
CA SER A 193 -14.88 33.51 -8.76
C SER A 193 -15.47 34.78 -8.13
N ALA A 194 -15.83 35.79 -8.92
CA ALA A 194 -16.40 37.05 -8.40
C ALA A 194 -17.84 36.91 -7.89
N SER A 195 -18.57 35.89 -8.37
CA SER A 195 -19.95 35.61 -7.95
C SER A 195 -20.05 34.68 -6.72
N LEU A 196 -18.94 34.04 -6.35
CA LEU A 196 -18.84 33.13 -5.22
C LEU A 196 -18.10 33.87 -4.11
N ALA A 197 -18.63 33.93 -2.90
CA ALA A 197 -18.02 34.69 -1.81
C ALA A 197 -16.61 34.16 -1.47
N THR A 198 -15.57 34.73 -2.11
CA THR A 198 -14.18 34.36 -1.86
C THR A 198 -13.68 35.01 -0.59
N GLN A 199 -13.34 34.21 0.41
CA GLN A 199 -12.71 34.74 1.61
C GLN A 199 -11.19 34.82 1.43
N ASN A 200 -10.65 36.03 1.60
CA ASN A 200 -9.21 36.24 1.73
C ASN A 200 -8.80 35.89 3.17
N ASN A 201 -8.44 34.63 3.40
CA ASN A 201 -8.08 34.12 4.73
C ASN A 201 -6.56 34.02 4.87
N ASP A 202 -5.90 35.18 4.85
CA ASP A 202 -4.44 35.30 4.96
C ASP A 202 -3.90 34.78 6.31
N GLU A 203 -4.73 34.84 7.35
CA GLU A 203 -4.37 34.55 8.74
C GLU A 203 -3.96 33.08 8.96
N TRP A 204 -4.48 32.13 8.18
CA TRP A 204 -4.09 30.72 8.28
C TRP A 204 -3.50 30.09 7.02
N LEU A 205 -3.83 30.59 5.82
CA LEU A 205 -3.23 30.05 4.59
C LEU A 205 -1.73 30.42 4.45
N LYS A 206 -1.20 31.29 5.32
CA LYS A 206 0.23 31.63 5.43
C LYS A 206 0.71 31.86 6.86
N THR A 207 0.23 31.09 7.83
CA THR A 207 0.54 31.28 9.26
C THR A 207 2.02 31.47 9.58
N TYR A 208 2.91 30.74 8.88
CA TYR A 208 4.37 30.84 9.02
C TYR A 208 4.91 32.28 8.87
N LYS A 209 4.26 33.13 8.07
CA LYS A 209 4.67 34.53 7.88
C LYS A 209 4.45 35.41 9.10
N ASN A 210 3.51 35.06 9.97
CA ASN A 210 3.15 35.86 11.14
C ASN A 210 3.62 35.20 12.45
N CYS A 211 4.31 34.06 12.37
CA CYS A 211 4.79 33.33 13.53
C CYS A 211 6.24 33.70 13.87
N SER A 212 6.47 34.42 14.98
CA SER A 212 7.82 34.81 15.40
C SER A 212 8.68 33.60 15.75
N ARG A 213 8.13 32.63 16.52
CA ARG A 213 8.82 31.37 16.85
C ARG A 213 9.33 30.61 15.62
N TRP A 214 8.54 30.58 14.54
CA TRP A 214 8.98 29.95 13.29
C TRP A 214 10.14 30.70 12.63
N LYS A 215 10.09 32.05 12.61
CA LYS A 215 11.11 32.93 12.00
C LYS A 215 12.43 32.95 12.78
N ASP A 216 12.34 33.05 14.10
CA ASP A 216 13.48 33.30 14.96
C ASP A 216 14.24 32.00 15.30
N GLY A 217 13.56 30.84 15.20
CA GLY A 217 14.08 29.56 15.70
C GLY A 217 14.07 29.53 17.22
N ASP A 218 13.91 28.36 17.83
CA ASP A 218 14.17 28.20 19.27
C ASP A 218 15.57 27.58 19.50
N GLU A 219 16.09 27.63 20.73
CA GLU A 219 17.40 27.05 21.07
C GLU A 219 17.45 25.51 20.92
N LEU A 220 16.29 24.87 20.71
CA LEU A 220 16.13 23.40 20.65
C LEU A 220 15.99 22.88 19.20
N ASP A 221 15.74 23.76 18.23
CA ASP A 221 15.55 23.43 16.82
C ASP A 221 16.87 23.54 16.01
N PRO A 222 17.23 22.52 15.21
CA PRO A 222 18.29 22.66 14.21
C PRO A 222 17.93 23.78 13.21
N ASN A 223 18.82 24.77 13.05
CA ASN A 223 18.56 25.86 12.13
C ASN A 223 18.62 25.34 10.68
N MET A 224 17.58 25.59 9.88
CA MET A 224 17.54 25.28 8.43
C MET A 224 18.85 25.71 7.72
N LEU A 225 19.35 26.90 8.04
CA LEU A 225 20.56 27.45 7.45
C LEU A 225 21.80 26.64 7.81
N GLU A 226 21.81 25.98 8.97
CA GLU A 226 22.92 25.17 9.45
C GLU A 226 23.06 23.88 8.63
N GLU A 227 21.99 23.09 8.51
CA GLU A 227 22.03 21.83 7.74
C GLU A 227 22.27 22.09 6.26
N ARG A 228 21.71 23.18 5.71
CA ARG A 228 22.04 23.61 4.35
C ARG A 228 23.53 23.91 4.20
N SER A 229 24.10 24.71 5.11
CA SER A 229 25.52 25.07 5.06
C SER A 229 26.42 23.85 5.19
N LYS A 230 26.05 22.88 6.05
CA LYS A 230 26.75 21.61 6.16
C LYS A 230 26.72 20.83 4.85
N PHE A 231 25.56 20.74 4.19
CA PHE A 231 25.44 20.03 2.91
C PHE A 231 26.27 20.68 1.81
N SER A 232 26.36 22.02 1.78
CA SER A 232 27.23 22.73 0.83
C SER A 232 28.71 22.35 0.91
N MET A 233 29.17 21.82 2.06
CA MET A 233 30.56 21.37 2.26
C MET A 233 30.75 19.86 2.03
N ARG A 234 29.70 19.12 1.67
CA ARG A 234 29.76 17.66 1.48
C ARG A 234 30.28 17.29 0.11
N VAL A 235 30.94 16.13 0.05
CA VAL A 235 31.58 15.59 -1.16
C VAL A 235 30.58 15.41 -2.30
N GLU A 236 29.33 15.09 -1.98
CA GLU A 236 28.24 14.94 -2.94
C GLU A 236 28.02 16.23 -3.74
N LEU A 237 27.84 17.37 -3.06
CA LEU A 237 27.57 18.64 -3.73
C LEU A 237 28.86 19.26 -4.30
N THR A 238 29.99 19.16 -3.62
CA THR A 238 31.25 19.72 -4.13
C THR A 238 31.71 18.99 -5.39
N ASN A 239 31.59 17.66 -5.46
CA ASN A 239 31.85 16.91 -6.70
C ASN A 239 30.84 17.27 -7.80
N THR A 240 29.57 17.47 -7.46
CA THR A 240 28.56 17.91 -8.43
C THR A 240 28.96 19.25 -9.06
N ILE A 241 29.34 20.24 -8.26
CA ILE A 241 29.79 21.55 -8.74
C ILE A 241 31.05 21.41 -9.60
N GLN A 242 32.01 20.58 -9.19
CA GLN A 242 33.24 20.30 -9.94
C GLN A 242 32.93 19.69 -11.31
N ASN A 243 32.17 18.60 -11.34
CA ASN A 243 31.81 17.88 -12.56
C ASN A 243 31.07 18.77 -13.55
N ILE A 244 30.12 19.59 -13.08
CA ILE A 244 29.40 20.52 -13.95
C ILE A 244 30.35 21.61 -14.47
N SER A 245 31.23 22.15 -13.62
CA SER A 245 32.21 23.17 -14.05
C SER A 245 33.14 22.65 -15.15
N ASP A 246 33.63 21.42 -14.99
CA ASP A 246 34.51 20.75 -15.95
C ASP A 246 33.77 20.42 -17.25
N ARG A 247 32.56 19.85 -17.16
CA ARG A 247 31.70 19.56 -18.32
C ARG A 247 31.45 20.81 -19.15
N LEU A 248 31.21 21.94 -18.49
CA LEU A 248 30.99 23.25 -19.12
C LEU A 248 32.27 23.94 -19.62
N GLY A 249 33.44 23.34 -19.36
CA GLY A 249 34.74 23.78 -19.84
C GLY A 249 35.36 24.97 -19.10
N PHE A 250 34.94 25.23 -17.86
CA PHE A 250 35.53 26.25 -17.00
C PHE A 250 36.81 25.73 -16.34
N LYS A 251 37.90 26.52 -16.41
CA LYS A 251 39.19 26.17 -15.74
C LYS A 251 39.19 26.47 -14.23
N TYR A 252 38.06 26.89 -13.69
CA TYR A 252 37.87 27.23 -12.29
C TYR A 252 36.49 26.71 -11.86
N LEU A 253 36.36 26.45 -10.56
CA LEU A 253 35.10 26.01 -9.99
C LEU A 253 34.05 27.13 -10.09
N LEU A 254 32.91 26.85 -10.72
CA LEU A 254 31.77 27.76 -10.69
C LEU A 254 31.24 27.90 -9.26
N SER A 255 30.70 29.06 -8.92
CA SER A 255 30.09 29.25 -7.61
C SER A 255 28.82 28.41 -7.45
N GLU A 256 28.51 28.00 -6.23
CA GLU A 256 27.25 27.33 -5.89
C GLU A 256 26.05 28.15 -6.42
N GLU A 257 26.07 29.48 -6.25
CA GLU A 257 25.02 30.36 -6.76
C GLU A 257 24.84 30.26 -8.28
N ALA A 258 25.92 30.15 -9.05
CA ALA A 258 25.85 30.00 -10.51
C ALA A 258 25.21 28.66 -10.90
N ILE A 259 25.62 27.55 -10.26
CA ILE A 259 25.06 26.22 -10.51
C ILE A 259 23.56 26.19 -10.17
N PHE A 260 23.17 26.70 -9.01
CA PHE A 260 21.75 26.77 -8.62
C PHE A 260 20.96 27.74 -9.51
N LEU A 261 21.58 28.77 -10.07
CA LEU A 261 20.93 29.66 -11.05
C LEU A 261 20.65 28.94 -12.38
N MET A 262 21.59 28.13 -12.87
CA MET A 262 21.38 27.29 -14.05
C MET A 262 20.34 26.19 -13.78
N TYR A 263 20.36 25.59 -12.59
CA TYR A 263 19.37 24.61 -12.16
C TYR A 263 17.97 25.23 -12.07
N ASP A 264 17.88 26.46 -11.54
CA ASP A 264 16.64 27.24 -11.54
C ASP A 264 16.13 27.50 -12.95
N MET A 265 17.01 27.82 -13.90
CA MET A 265 16.60 28.00 -15.30
C MET A 265 16.05 26.71 -15.90
N CYS A 266 16.75 25.58 -15.74
CA CYS A 266 16.29 24.26 -16.20
C CYS A 266 14.86 23.96 -15.70
N ARG A 267 14.63 24.05 -14.39
CA ARG A 267 13.32 23.70 -13.81
C ARG A 267 12.21 24.69 -14.13
N TYR A 268 12.51 25.98 -14.26
CA TYR A 268 11.53 26.96 -14.73
C TYR A 268 11.18 26.74 -16.20
N ASP A 269 12.18 26.65 -17.08
CA ASP A 269 11.98 26.43 -18.51
C ASP A 269 11.19 25.14 -18.78
N LYS A 270 11.54 24.05 -18.07
CA LYS A 270 10.83 22.77 -18.18
C LYS A 270 9.40 22.81 -17.62
N SER A 271 9.12 23.68 -16.63
CA SER A 271 7.76 23.87 -16.11
C SER A 271 6.91 24.86 -16.91
N TRP A 272 7.52 25.71 -17.74
CA TRP A 272 6.80 26.60 -18.66
C TRP A 272 6.48 25.92 -19.99
N ALA A 273 7.28 24.93 -20.40
CA ALA A 273 7.09 24.19 -21.63
C ALA A 273 7.38 22.69 -21.45
N VAL A 274 6.40 21.94 -20.94
CA VAL A 274 6.56 20.51 -20.58
C VAL A 274 6.97 19.61 -21.76
N ASN A 275 6.52 19.94 -22.97
CA ASN A 275 6.81 19.18 -24.20
C ASN A 275 8.11 19.60 -24.89
N ARG A 276 8.81 20.62 -24.39
CA ARG A 276 10.09 21.07 -24.96
C ARG A 276 11.26 20.56 -24.14
N ILE A 277 12.37 20.32 -24.83
CA ILE A 277 13.66 20.05 -24.22
C ILE A 277 14.19 21.40 -23.72
N SER A 278 14.53 21.48 -22.43
CA SER A 278 15.18 22.67 -21.90
C SER A 278 16.70 22.55 -22.10
N PRO A 279 17.34 23.48 -22.84
CA PRO A 279 18.79 23.44 -23.06
C PRO A 279 19.58 23.57 -21.76
N TRP A 280 19.01 24.22 -20.74
CA TRP A 280 19.64 24.34 -19.43
C TRP A 280 19.55 23.08 -18.59
N CYS A 281 18.70 22.10 -18.94
CA CYS A 281 18.71 20.80 -18.26
C CYS A 281 19.83 19.89 -18.78
N ALA A 282 20.24 20.05 -20.04
CA ALA A 282 21.29 19.25 -20.67
C ALA A 282 22.68 19.41 -20.02
N ILE A 283 22.88 20.45 -19.22
CA ILE A 283 24.16 20.65 -18.52
C ILE A 283 24.33 19.75 -17.29
N PHE A 284 23.25 19.09 -16.85
CA PHE A 284 23.22 18.23 -15.66
C PHE A 284 22.98 16.78 -16.07
N SER A 285 23.62 15.85 -15.36
CA SER A 285 23.23 14.44 -15.38
C SER A 285 22.04 14.18 -14.45
N GLY A 286 21.34 13.06 -14.65
CA GLY A 286 20.23 12.66 -13.80
C GLY A 286 20.61 12.49 -12.32
N ASP A 287 21.83 12.03 -12.01
CA ASP A 287 22.29 11.86 -10.63
C ASP A 287 22.63 13.20 -9.96
N GLU A 288 23.22 14.13 -10.71
CA GLU A 288 23.46 15.50 -10.22
C GLU A 288 22.14 16.22 -9.93
N LEU A 289 21.10 16.02 -10.77
CA LEU A 289 19.76 16.56 -10.51
C LEU A 289 19.14 15.99 -9.22
N LYS A 290 19.36 14.71 -8.90
CA LYS A 290 18.92 14.11 -7.62
C LYS A 290 19.64 14.73 -6.41
N ILE A 291 20.93 15.07 -6.55
CA ILE A 291 21.71 15.74 -5.49
C ILE A 291 21.19 17.18 -5.27
N LEU A 292 20.94 17.91 -6.37
CA LEU A 292 20.38 19.26 -6.31
C LEU A 292 18.95 19.27 -5.75
N GLU A 293 18.14 18.26 -6.07
CA GLU A 293 16.82 18.04 -5.43
C GLU A 293 16.97 17.78 -3.93
N TYR A 294 17.91 16.91 -3.51
CA TYR A 294 18.13 16.62 -2.09
C TYR A 294 18.53 17.85 -1.29
N SER A 295 19.33 18.75 -1.87
CA SER A 295 19.64 20.05 -1.28
C SER A 295 18.37 20.89 -1.01
N GLU A 296 17.40 20.87 -1.93
CA GLU A 296 16.10 21.53 -1.72
C GLU A 296 15.24 20.79 -0.69
N ASP A 297 15.28 19.46 -0.66
CA ASP A 297 14.54 18.65 0.31
C ASP A 297 14.99 18.93 1.74
N ILE A 298 16.30 19.08 2.00
CA ILE A 298 16.83 19.53 3.31
C ILE A 298 16.18 20.86 3.70
N ASN A 299 16.15 21.84 2.80
CA ASN A 299 15.58 23.15 3.09
C ASN A 299 14.12 23.04 3.52
N TYR A 300 13.31 22.28 2.78
CA TYR A 300 11.89 22.15 3.11
C TYR A 300 11.63 21.19 4.27
N TYR A 301 12.50 20.21 4.54
CA TYR A 301 12.40 19.31 5.69
C TYR A 301 12.49 20.10 7.00
N TYR A 302 13.47 21.00 7.11
CA TYR A 302 13.60 21.88 8.28
C TYR A 302 12.67 23.09 8.20
N GLY A 303 12.33 23.58 7.01
CA GLY A 303 11.49 24.78 6.85
C GLY A 303 9.99 24.57 7.02
N ALA A 304 9.49 23.43 6.60
CA ALA A 304 8.06 23.11 6.56
C ALA A 304 7.75 21.65 6.95
N GLY A 305 8.78 20.81 7.11
CA GLY A 305 8.67 19.38 7.34
C GLY A 305 8.94 18.96 8.78
N TYR A 306 9.30 17.68 8.93
CA TYR A 306 9.58 17.04 10.22
C TYR A 306 10.85 17.50 10.93
N GLY A 307 11.68 18.34 10.29
CA GLY A 307 12.92 18.82 10.89
C GLY A 307 12.72 19.78 12.06
N ARG A 308 11.52 20.37 12.22
CA ARG A 308 11.16 21.25 13.34
C ARG A 308 9.71 21.02 13.76
N GLU A 309 9.46 20.91 15.06
CA GLU A 309 8.11 20.62 15.59
C GLU A 309 7.10 21.73 15.28
N VAL A 310 7.56 22.99 15.25
CA VAL A 310 6.73 24.16 14.94
C VAL A 310 6.06 24.05 13.56
N ASN A 311 6.65 23.32 12.62
CA ASN A 311 6.09 23.17 11.28
C ASN A 311 4.79 22.35 11.30
N ALA A 312 4.75 21.27 12.09
CA ALA A 312 3.54 20.46 12.26
C ALA A 312 2.44 21.22 13.03
N GLN A 313 2.82 22.14 13.93
CA GLN A 313 1.87 23.02 14.61
C GLN A 313 1.27 24.05 13.62
N LEU A 314 2.06 24.61 12.71
CA LEU A 314 1.54 25.50 11.67
C LEU A 314 0.57 24.81 10.71
N GLY A 315 0.79 23.52 10.42
CA GLY A 315 -0.07 22.72 9.55
C GLY A 315 -1.37 22.23 10.18
N CYS A 316 -1.62 22.45 11.49
CA CYS A 316 -2.84 21.98 12.14
C CYS A 316 -4.09 22.78 11.75
N ILE A 317 -3.96 24.04 11.32
CA ILE A 317 -5.14 24.88 11.01
C ILE A 317 -5.95 24.33 9.81
N PRO A 318 -5.34 23.98 8.67
CA PRO A 318 -6.05 23.27 7.60
C PRO A 318 -6.69 21.95 8.06
N LEU A 319 -6.05 21.22 8.98
CA LEU A 319 -6.59 19.97 9.54
C LEU A 319 -7.85 20.24 10.36
N GLN A 320 -7.83 21.27 11.20
CA GLN A 320 -8.98 21.71 11.99
C GLN A 320 -10.17 22.11 11.10
N ASP A 321 -9.91 22.84 10.01
CA ASP A 321 -10.94 23.25 9.04
C ASP A 321 -11.61 22.04 8.36
N MET A 322 -10.81 21.12 7.82
CA MET A 322 -11.30 19.88 7.23
C MET A 322 -12.16 19.07 8.22
N PHE A 323 -11.68 18.93 9.47
CA PHE A 323 -12.40 18.20 10.51
C PHE A 323 -13.70 18.87 10.91
N LYS A 324 -13.73 20.20 11.01
CA LYS A 324 -14.95 20.97 11.28
C LYS A 324 -16.01 20.68 10.23
N HIS A 325 -15.64 20.70 8.95
CA HIS A 325 -16.55 20.44 7.85
C HIS A 325 -17.06 18.98 7.84
N PHE A 326 -16.18 18.00 7.97
CA PHE A 326 -16.58 16.58 7.99
C PHE A 326 -17.37 16.18 9.23
N ARG A 327 -17.07 16.73 10.42
CA ARG A 327 -17.90 16.52 11.62
C ARG A 327 -19.31 17.08 11.43
N PHE A 328 -19.43 18.26 10.83
CA PHE A 328 -20.73 18.84 10.51
C PHE A 328 -21.50 17.99 9.49
N VAL A 329 -20.82 17.41 8.50
CA VAL A 329 -21.44 16.45 7.57
C VAL A 329 -21.95 15.22 8.32
N SER A 330 -21.09 14.59 9.13
CA SER A 330 -21.39 13.41 9.96
C SER A 330 -22.59 13.62 10.88
N LEU A 331 -22.65 14.74 11.61
CA LEU A 331 -23.70 15.00 12.60
C LEU A 331 -25.09 15.10 11.96
N GLU A 332 -25.25 15.75 10.81
CA GLU A 332 -26.61 15.83 10.24
C GLU A 332 -27.04 14.56 9.49
N ILE A 333 -26.10 13.71 9.07
CA ILE A 333 -26.46 12.37 8.59
C ILE A 333 -27.19 11.61 9.71
N GLU A 334 -26.74 11.76 10.96
CA GLU A 334 -27.40 11.19 12.14
C GLU A 334 -28.78 11.82 12.40
N HIS A 335 -28.96 13.11 12.08
CA HIS A 335 -30.24 13.83 12.25
C HIS A 335 -31.21 13.72 11.06
N GLY A 336 -30.80 13.14 9.93
CA GLY A 336 -31.65 12.91 8.76
C GLY A 336 -31.85 14.10 7.82
N ASP A 337 -31.06 15.18 7.96
CA ASP A 337 -31.12 16.37 7.09
C ASP A 337 -29.74 16.64 6.45
N VAL A 338 -29.62 16.40 5.13
CA VAL A 338 -28.38 16.66 4.40
C VAL A 338 -28.47 17.95 3.57
N THR A 339 -29.52 18.75 3.76
CA THR A 339 -29.77 19.94 2.93
C THR A 339 -28.95 21.16 3.39
N GLY A 340 -28.52 22.00 2.44
CA GLY A 340 -27.90 23.29 2.73
C GLY A 340 -26.39 23.31 3.05
N LYS A 341 -25.65 22.23 2.76
CA LYS A 341 -24.20 22.14 3.03
C LYS A 341 -23.34 22.43 1.79
N PRO A 342 -22.10 22.93 1.97
CA PRO A 342 -21.14 22.99 0.89
C PRO A 342 -20.84 21.59 0.37
N LYS A 343 -21.08 21.37 -0.93
CA LYS A 343 -20.66 20.16 -1.65
C LYS A 343 -19.16 20.17 -1.91
N GLY A 344 -18.58 21.34 -2.17
CA GLY A 344 -17.14 21.49 -2.44
C GLY A 344 -16.49 22.66 -1.71
N ILE A 345 -15.31 22.42 -1.14
CA ILE A 345 -14.52 23.38 -0.38
C ILE A 345 -13.10 23.39 -0.93
N PHE A 346 -12.61 24.55 -1.38
CA PHE A 346 -11.34 24.66 -2.10
C PHE A 346 -10.47 25.80 -1.55
N HIS A 347 -9.26 25.45 -1.11
CA HIS A 347 -8.30 26.38 -0.51
C HIS A 347 -7.05 26.54 -1.37
N PHE A 348 -6.74 27.76 -1.82
CA PHE A 348 -5.55 28.06 -2.64
C PHE A 348 -4.41 28.66 -1.82
N THR A 349 -3.26 27.98 -1.81
CA THR A 349 -2.16 28.21 -0.87
C THR A 349 -0.76 28.14 -1.52
N HIS A 350 0.29 28.07 -0.69
CA HIS A 350 1.71 28.01 -1.07
C HIS A 350 2.36 26.72 -0.60
N THR A 351 3.57 26.44 -1.12
CA THR A 351 4.36 25.25 -0.79
C THR A 351 4.54 25.03 0.71
N MET A 352 4.88 26.08 1.47
CA MET A 352 5.15 25.96 2.91
C MET A 352 3.92 25.44 3.65
N SER A 353 2.76 26.05 3.43
CA SER A 353 1.51 25.65 4.08
C SER A 353 1.08 24.24 3.68
N MET A 354 1.26 23.87 2.40
CA MET A 354 0.99 22.51 1.91
C MET A 354 1.88 21.47 2.62
N LEU A 355 3.20 21.68 2.62
CA LEU A 355 4.15 20.74 3.23
C LEU A 355 4.00 20.66 4.75
N SER A 356 3.73 21.77 5.43
CA SER A 356 3.42 21.78 6.87
C SER A 356 2.17 20.99 7.18
N PHE A 357 1.10 21.15 6.39
CA PHE A 357 -0.13 20.37 6.55
C PHE A 357 0.10 18.86 6.32
N LEU A 358 0.81 18.49 5.26
CA LEU A 358 1.20 17.09 5.02
C LEU A 358 2.01 16.52 6.20
N SER A 359 2.90 17.34 6.78
CA SER A 359 3.71 16.95 7.93
C SER A 359 2.85 16.71 9.18
N THR A 360 1.87 17.58 9.45
CA THR A 360 0.89 17.40 10.54
C THR A 360 0.12 16.09 10.39
N MET A 361 -0.22 15.71 9.15
CA MET A 361 -0.88 14.44 8.84
C MET A 361 0.08 13.24 8.83
N GLY A 362 1.38 13.41 9.10
CA GLY A 362 2.34 12.29 9.07
C GLY A 362 2.66 11.76 7.65
N ILE A 363 2.33 12.52 6.60
CA ILE A 363 2.56 12.16 5.20
C ILE A 363 4.00 12.48 4.77
N GLY A 364 4.68 11.49 4.20
CA GLY A 364 6.04 11.66 3.68
C GLY A 364 7.10 11.60 4.79
N LYS A 365 6.78 11.04 5.95
CA LYS A 365 7.74 10.83 7.03
C LYS A 365 8.68 9.66 6.71
N ASP A 366 9.97 9.90 6.88
CA ASP A 366 11.03 8.90 6.76
C ASP A 366 11.33 8.24 8.11
N GLU A 367 11.88 7.01 8.08
CA GLU A 367 12.39 6.34 9.28
C GLU A 367 13.61 7.06 9.87
N GLN A 368 14.51 7.50 8.99
CA GLN A 368 15.67 8.31 9.35
C GLN A 368 15.43 9.77 8.96
N SER A 369 15.73 10.70 9.86
CA SER A 369 15.67 12.13 9.56
C SER A 369 16.59 12.49 8.39
N ILE A 370 16.08 13.31 7.46
CA ILE A 370 16.90 13.93 6.43
C ILE A 370 17.92 14.86 7.09
N SER A 371 19.18 14.72 6.69
CA SER A 371 20.27 15.56 7.17
C SER A 371 21.26 15.84 6.04
N SER A 372 22.18 16.76 6.29
CA SER A 372 23.31 17.01 5.40
C SER A 372 24.24 15.80 5.21
N ALA A 373 24.20 14.77 6.05
CA ALA A 373 25.20 13.70 6.03
C ALA A 373 24.76 12.40 5.34
N ASN A 374 23.47 12.24 5.04
CA ASN A 374 22.89 10.93 4.71
C ASN A 374 22.23 10.85 3.32
N TYR A 375 22.72 11.61 2.33
CA TYR A 375 22.15 11.56 0.97
C TYR A 375 22.10 10.14 0.39
N LYS A 376 23.14 9.32 0.62
CA LYS A 376 23.25 7.96 0.06
C LYS A 376 22.21 7.01 0.63
N GLU A 377 21.91 7.15 1.92
CA GLU A 377 20.86 6.43 2.63
C GLU A 377 19.47 6.93 2.20
N MET A 378 19.34 8.22 1.87
CA MET A 378 18.07 8.88 1.53
C MET A 378 17.74 8.89 0.01
N THR A 379 18.31 7.97 -0.76
CA THR A 379 18.04 7.85 -2.21
C THR A 379 16.59 7.45 -2.51
N LYS A 380 15.92 6.73 -1.61
CA LYS A 380 14.51 6.30 -1.69
C LYS A 380 13.59 7.01 -0.67
N ARG A 381 14.01 8.17 -0.16
CA ARG A 381 13.27 8.95 0.83
C ARG A 381 11.80 9.20 0.44
N HIS A 382 10.94 9.15 1.44
CA HIS A 382 9.53 9.55 1.36
C HIS A 382 9.39 11.08 1.36
N TRP A 383 10.24 11.80 2.11
CA TRP A 383 10.28 13.26 2.06
C TRP A 383 11.00 13.74 0.81
N ARG A 384 10.24 13.82 -0.29
CA ARG A 384 10.72 14.26 -1.60
C ARG A 384 9.80 15.32 -2.17
N THR A 385 10.27 16.57 -2.19
CA THR A 385 9.42 17.74 -2.49
C THR A 385 8.84 17.74 -3.89
N SER A 386 9.45 17.02 -4.85
CA SER A 386 8.89 16.81 -6.19
C SER A 386 7.52 16.14 -6.17
N PHE A 387 7.24 15.27 -5.19
CA PHE A 387 5.97 14.56 -5.07
C PHE A 387 5.03 15.22 -4.05
N LEU A 388 5.60 15.74 -2.96
CA LEU A 388 4.82 16.32 -1.86
C LEU A 388 4.34 17.75 -2.15
N GLY A 389 5.12 18.54 -2.89
CA GLY A 389 4.81 19.93 -3.16
C GLY A 389 5.31 20.43 -4.51
N PRO A 390 5.01 19.79 -5.66
CA PRO A 390 5.23 20.35 -6.99
C PRO A 390 4.34 21.59 -7.26
N PHE A 391 4.49 22.24 -8.42
CA PHE A 391 3.49 23.23 -8.84
C PHE A 391 2.10 22.61 -8.96
N ASN A 392 1.05 23.37 -8.67
CA ASN A 392 -0.34 22.88 -8.65
C ASN A 392 -0.59 21.68 -7.71
N SER A 393 0.29 21.48 -6.72
CA SER A 393 0.15 20.41 -5.73
C SER A 393 -1.25 20.42 -5.11
N ASN A 394 -1.93 19.28 -5.04
CA ASN A 394 -3.26 19.17 -4.46
C ASN A 394 -3.37 17.99 -3.50
N LEU A 395 -4.05 18.24 -2.38
CA LEU A 395 -4.58 17.21 -1.49
C LEU A 395 -6.11 17.30 -1.53
N ILE A 396 -6.76 16.19 -1.85
CA ILE A 396 -8.21 16.05 -1.94
C ILE A 396 -8.66 15.08 -0.85
N ALA A 397 -9.65 15.48 -0.05
CA ALA A 397 -10.32 14.63 0.91
C ALA A 397 -11.81 14.56 0.56
N VAL A 398 -12.34 13.35 0.35
CA VAL A 398 -13.74 13.13 -0.02
C VAL A 398 -14.43 12.36 1.09
N PHE A 399 -15.48 12.94 1.65
CA PHE A 399 -16.30 12.31 2.68
C PHE A 399 -17.42 11.49 2.03
N TYR A 400 -17.52 10.23 2.39
CA TYR A 400 -18.51 9.27 1.92
C TYR A 400 -19.43 8.84 3.05
N SER A 401 -20.70 8.60 2.72
CA SER A 401 -21.62 7.86 3.61
C SER A 401 -21.94 6.48 3.04
N LEU A 402 -22.01 5.52 3.96
CA LEU A 402 -22.37 4.13 3.76
C LEU A 402 -23.89 3.97 3.93
N CYS A 403 -24.65 4.64 3.08
CA CYS A 403 -26.11 4.54 3.05
C CYS A 403 -26.57 4.27 1.62
N ASP A 404 -26.47 3.00 1.20
CA ASP A 404 -27.60 2.31 0.52
C ASP A 404 -27.36 0.81 0.20
N TYR A 405 -26.66 0.06 1.06
CA TYR A 405 -26.62 -1.41 0.92
C TYR A 405 -27.91 -2.11 1.40
N ILE A 406 -28.80 -1.41 2.12
CA ILE A 406 -30.03 -2.01 2.68
C ILE A 406 -31.28 -1.70 1.82
N LYS A 407 -31.27 -0.65 0.98
CA LYS A 407 -32.43 -0.30 0.14
C LYS A 407 -32.42 -0.88 -1.27
N THR A 408 -31.27 -1.31 -1.80
CA THR A 408 -31.16 -1.87 -3.16
C THR A 408 -30.14 -3.00 -3.19
N SER A 409 -30.51 -4.22 -2.79
CA SER A 409 -29.57 -5.35 -2.74
C SER A 409 -28.98 -5.68 -4.12
N THR A 410 -27.78 -5.20 -4.44
CA THR A 410 -26.99 -5.51 -5.65
C THR A 410 -26.01 -6.65 -5.39
N ASP A 411 -26.48 -7.79 -4.90
CA ASP A 411 -25.85 -9.01 -5.40
C ASP A 411 -26.17 -9.01 -6.91
N GLU A 412 -25.18 -9.13 -7.79
CA GLU A 412 -25.40 -9.30 -9.24
C GLU A 412 -26.15 -10.61 -9.49
N TYR A 413 -27.48 -10.57 -9.35
CA TYR A 413 -28.34 -11.68 -9.69
C TYR A 413 -28.70 -11.60 -11.17
N GLN A 414 -28.37 -12.67 -11.92
CA GLN A 414 -29.19 -13.03 -13.06
C GLN A 414 -30.54 -13.51 -12.53
N VAL A 415 -31.65 -12.98 -13.05
CA VAL A 415 -32.99 -13.51 -12.75
C VAL A 415 -33.31 -14.54 -13.80
N MET A 416 -33.62 -15.78 -13.39
CA MET A 416 -34.06 -16.83 -14.31
C MET A 416 -35.50 -17.19 -13.99
N ILE A 417 -36.39 -16.89 -14.92
CA ILE A 417 -37.81 -17.22 -14.81
C ILE A 417 -38.05 -18.51 -15.57
N ILE A 418 -38.43 -19.56 -14.86
CA ILE A 418 -38.78 -20.86 -15.44
C ILE A 418 -40.29 -21.03 -15.37
N LYS A 419 -40.88 -21.34 -16.52
CA LYS A 419 -42.31 -21.56 -16.64
C LYS A 419 -42.58 -22.97 -17.15
N SER A 420 -43.54 -23.63 -16.50
CA SER A 420 -44.07 -24.92 -16.97
C SER A 420 -45.03 -24.70 -18.16
N ALA A 421 -44.95 -25.56 -19.16
CA ALA A 421 -45.59 -25.34 -20.45
C ALA A 421 -47.13 -25.25 -20.39
N ASN A 422 -47.65 -24.44 -21.34
CA ASN A 422 -49.05 -24.35 -21.74
C ASN A 422 -50.00 -23.44 -20.93
N GLN A 423 -49.54 -22.29 -20.43
CA GLN A 423 -50.42 -21.35 -19.72
C GLN A 423 -50.18 -19.87 -20.08
N SER A 424 -50.82 -19.38 -21.14
CA SER A 424 -50.85 -17.94 -21.45
C SER A 424 -51.69 -17.13 -20.44
N LYS A 425 -52.51 -17.78 -19.61
CA LYS A 425 -53.48 -17.14 -18.68
C LYS A 425 -52.97 -16.88 -17.26
N THR A 426 -51.82 -17.42 -16.84
CA THR A 426 -51.31 -17.28 -15.45
C THR A 426 -50.56 -15.96 -15.21
N VAL A 427 -50.05 -15.31 -16.25
CA VAL A 427 -49.31 -14.01 -16.16
C VAL A 427 -50.26 -12.81 -15.97
N SER A 428 -51.56 -12.98 -16.21
CA SER A 428 -52.56 -11.92 -15.98
C SER A 428 -52.99 -11.77 -14.52
N ASN A 429 -52.39 -12.52 -13.58
CA ASN A 429 -52.60 -12.27 -12.16
C ASN A 429 -51.88 -10.96 -11.76
N PRO A 430 -52.58 -9.95 -11.22
CA PRO A 430 -51.98 -8.65 -10.88
C PRO A 430 -50.77 -8.74 -9.94
N TRP A 431 -50.78 -9.65 -8.97
CA TRP A 431 -49.66 -9.86 -8.03
C TRP A 431 -48.40 -10.38 -8.73
N ILE A 432 -48.57 -11.36 -9.63
CA ILE A 432 -47.46 -11.92 -10.42
C ILE A 432 -46.93 -10.88 -11.39
N TYR A 433 -47.83 -10.14 -12.04
CA TYR A 433 -47.45 -9.08 -12.95
C TYR A 433 -46.64 -7.98 -12.25
N GLU A 434 -47.12 -7.47 -11.11
CA GLU A 434 -46.41 -6.44 -10.34
C GLU A 434 -45.05 -6.93 -9.83
N LEU A 435 -44.98 -8.16 -9.30
CA LEU A 435 -43.75 -8.78 -8.84
C LEU A 435 -42.73 -8.93 -9.98
N LEU A 436 -43.17 -9.43 -11.14
CA LEU A 436 -42.30 -9.66 -12.30
C LEU A 436 -41.82 -8.33 -12.89
N VAL A 437 -42.68 -7.33 -13.06
CA VAL A 437 -42.30 -5.99 -13.56
C VAL A 437 -41.22 -5.38 -12.67
N LYS A 438 -41.45 -5.33 -11.35
CA LYS A 438 -40.46 -4.82 -10.37
C LYS A 438 -39.13 -5.59 -10.40
N THR A 439 -39.17 -6.88 -10.71
CA THR A 439 -37.97 -7.73 -10.76
C THR A 439 -37.19 -7.57 -12.08
N ILE A 440 -37.89 -7.35 -13.20
CA ILE A 440 -37.32 -7.29 -14.56
C ILE A 440 -36.70 -5.92 -14.85
N GLU A 441 -37.26 -4.82 -14.33
CA GLU A 441 -36.82 -3.44 -14.64
C GLU A 441 -35.36 -3.16 -14.27
N ASN A 442 -34.75 -3.95 -13.38
CA ASN A 442 -33.45 -3.65 -12.79
C ASN A 442 -32.41 -4.77 -12.92
N ARG A 443 -32.69 -5.87 -13.64
CA ARG A 443 -31.81 -7.07 -13.67
C ARG A 443 -31.75 -7.79 -15.02
N PRO A 444 -30.56 -8.33 -15.42
CA PRO A 444 -30.46 -9.25 -16.55
C PRO A 444 -31.36 -10.47 -16.31
N THR A 445 -32.40 -10.63 -17.12
CA THR A 445 -33.41 -11.67 -16.95
C THR A 445 -33.40 -12.65 -18.10
N LEU A 446 -33.28 -13.94 -17.82
CA LEU A 446 -33.45 -15.03 -18.78
C LEU A 446 -34.80 -15.71 -18.52
N ARG A 447 -35.59 -15.93 -19.57
CA ARG A 447 -36.87 -16.65 -19.49
C ARG A 447 -36.73 -18.00 -20.19
N LEU A 448 -37.08 -19.07 -19.50
CA LEU A 448 -37.06 -20.43 -20.03
C LEU A 448 -38.47 -21.01 -19.96
N ASP A 449 -39.05 -21.30 -21.13
CA ASP A 449 -40.28 -22.07 -21.25
C ASP A 449 -39.90 -23.54 -21.47
N LEU A 450 -40.04 -24.38 -20.44
CA LEU A 450 -39.67 -25.79 -20.52
C LEU A 450 -40.88 -26.65 -20.92
N ASN A 451 -40.88 -27.15 -22.16
CA ASN A 451 -41.74 -28.25 -22.59
C ASN A 451 -41.04 -29.56 -22.24
N LEU A 452 -41.51 -30.25 -21.20
CA LEU A 452 -40.90 -31.45 -20.61
C LEU A 452 -40.95 -32.72 -21.49
N SER A 453 -41.01 -32.60 -22.82
CA SER A 453 -41.05 -33.73 -23.76
C SER A 453 -39.71 -34.05 -24.44
N SER A 454 -38.62 -33.34 -24.15
CA SER A 454 -37.29 -33.67 -24.71
C SER A 454 -36.21 -33.58 -23.63
N THR A 455 -35.43 -34.65 -23.53
CA THR A 455 -34.25 -34.83 -22.69
C THR A 455 -33.34 -33.59 -22.66
N VAL A 456 -33.02 -33.15 -21.44
CA VAL A 456 -32.08 -32.07 -21.11
C VAL A 456 -30.69 -32.47 -21.61
N ASN A 457 -30.33 -32.03 -22.81
CA ASN A 457 -28.97 -32.12 -23.37
C ASN A 457 -28.78 -31.03 -24.44
N ASP A 458 -29.35 -29.85 -24.20
CA ASP A 458 -29.30 -28.73 -25.12
C ASP A 458 -28.25 -27.73 -24.62
N ASP A 459 -27.05 -27.78 -25.22
CA ASP A 459 -25.91 -26.89 -24.95
C ASP A 459 -26.28 -25.40 -25.05
N SER A 460 -27.40 -25.07 -25.70
CA SER A 460 -27.94 -23.71 -25.78
C SER A 460 -28.35 -23.11 -24.44
N ILE A 461 -28.80 -23.93 -23.46
CA ILE A 461 -29.19 -23.47 -22.12
C ILE A 461 -27.95 -23.02 -21.34
N TYR A 462 -26.84 -23.76 -21.45
CA TYR A 462 -25.58 -23.45 -20.77
C TYR A 462 -24.88 -22.23 -21.38
N ASN A 463 -25.00 -22.01 -22.70
CA ASN A 463 -24.43 -20.85 -23.39
C ASN A 463 -25.10 -19.50 -23.04
N GLY A 464 -26.33 -19.50 -22.52
CA GLY A 464 -27.07 -18.30 -22.11
C GLY A 464 -26.83 -17.85 -20.65
N ILE A 465 -26.10 -18.64 -19.86
CA ILE A 465 -25.84 -18.38 -18.44
C ILE A 465 -24.61 -17.48 -18.33
N ARG A 466 -24.81 -16.24 -17.89
CA ARG A 466 -23.69 -15.31 -17.66
C ARG A 466 -22.94 -15.70 -16.39
N ASP A 467 -21.65 -15.38 -16.34
CA ASP A 467 -20.83 -15.58 -15.14
C ASP A 467 -21.09 -14.47 -14.10
N THR A 468 -22.29 -14.48 -13.50
CA THR A 468 -22.69 -13.54 -12.45
C THR A 468 -22.42 -14.11 -11.05
N ALA A 469 -22.18 -13.23 -10.08
CA ALA A 469 -21.92 -13.60 -8.69
C ALA A 469 -23.10 -14.37 -8.01
N GLY A 470 -24.34 -14.20 -8.51
CA GLY A 470 -25.49 -14.99 -8.06
C GLY A 470 -26.61 -15.16 -9.10
N THR A 471 -27.57 -16.02 -8.79
CA THR A 471 -28.79 -16.26 -9.61
C THR A 471 -30.04 -16.33 -8.73
N PHE A 472 -31.10 -15.62 -9.14
CA PHE A 472 -32.42 -15.69 -8.51
C PHE A 472 -33.37 -16.46 -9.43
N PHE A 473 -33.77 -17.66 -9.01
CA PHE A 473 -34.67 -18.53 -9.76
C PHE A 473 -36.11 -18.30 -9.34
N ILE A 474 -36.98 -18.01 -10.30
CA ILE A 474 -38.41 -17.88 -10.10
C ILE A 474 -39.09 -19.00 -10.89
N LEU A 475 -39.74 -19.92 -10.19
CA LEU A 475 -40.56 -20.98 -10.79
C LEU A 475 -42.04 -20.64 -10.61
N ILE A 476 -42.80 -20.55 -11.70
CA ILE A 476 -44.23 -20.22 -11.66
C ILE A 476 -45.06 -21.44 -12.05
N ARG A 477 -46.03 -21.83 -11.22
CA ARG A 477 -46.88 -23.00 -11.43
C ARG A 477 -48.35 -22.75 -11.03
N ASP A 478 -49.28 -23.32 -11.79
CA ASP A 478 -50.72 -23.38 -11.45
C ASP A 478 -51.05 -24.70 -10.73
N SER A 479 -51.91 -24.63 -9.70
CA SER A 479 -52.34 -25.75 -8.85
C SER A 479 -53.19 -26.81 -9.55
N GLU A 480 -53.66 -26.58 -10.78
CA GLU A 480 -54.47 -27.57 -11.51
C GLU A 480 -53.69 -28.85 -11.89
N PHE A 481 -52.35 -28.86 -11.78
CA PHE A 481 -51.51 -30.02 -12.11
C PHE A 481 -50.89 -30.68 -10.88
N THR A 482 -51.42 -31.85 -10.51
CA THR A 482 -51.04 -32.69 -9.36
C THR A 482 -49.71 -33.46 -9.48
N ASP A 483 -48.91 -33.26 -10.53
CA ASP A 483 -47.69 -34.03 -10.73
C ASP A 483 -46.49 -33.47 -9.94
N ILE A 484 -46.30 -33.97 -8.71
CA ILE A 484 -45.16 -33.66 -7.83
C ILE A 484 -43.83 -34.10 -8.46
N LYS A 485 -43.82 -35.14 -9.31
CA LYS A 485 -42.60 -35.66 -9.93
C LYS A 485 -41.97 -34.64 -10.88
N SER A 486 -42.78 -34.03 -11.73
CA SER A 486 -42.34 -32.92 -12.59
C SER A 486 -41.74 -31.74 -11.81
N LEU A 487 -42.24 -31.45 -10.59
CA LEU A 487 -41.65 -30.41 -9.74
C LEU A 487 -40.26 -30.81 -9.24
N MET A 488 -40.12 -32.06 -8.80
CA MET A 488 -38.84 -32.60 -8.33
C MET A 488 -37.79 -32.62 -9.44
N ASP A 489 -38.17 -32.98 -10.67
CA ASP A 489 -37.29 -32.96 -11.84
C ASP A 489 -36.82 -31.52 -12.15
N MET A 490 -37.70 -30.52 -12.05
CA MET A 490 -37.33 -29.11 -12.21
C MET A 490 -36.41 -28.61 -11.08
N ILE A 491 -36.65 -29.02 -9.83
CA ILE A 491 -35.78 -28.71 -8.70
C ILE A 491 -34.37 -29.30 -8.89
N ASP A 492 -34.28 -30.51 -9.47
CA ASP A 492 -33.01 -31.15 -9.77
C ASP A 492 -32.21 -30.39 -10.84
N LEU A 493 -32.88 -29.98 -11.92
CA LEU A 493 -32.27 -29.10 -12.93
C LEU A 493 -31.81 -27.77 -12.30
N LEU A 494 -32.66 -27.14 -11.50
CA LEU A 494 -32.35 -25.90 -10.80
C LEU A 494 -31.12 -26.05 -9.90
N LYS A 495 -30.97 -27.17 -9.20
CA LYS A 495 -29.78 -27.46 -8.37
C LYS A 495 -28.52 -27.59 -9.22
N GLU A 496 -28.60 -28.27 -10.35
CA GLU A 496 -27.46 -28.41 -11.26
C GLU A 496 -26.97 -27.04 -11.74
N LEU A 497 -27.88 -26.21 -12.24
CA LEU A 497 -27.60 -24.84 -12.68
C LEU A 497 -27.06 -23.96 -11.55
N SER A 498 -27.45 -24.22 -10.30
CA SER A 498 -27.02 -23.47 -9.12
C SER A 498 -25.64 -23.88 -8.60
N THR A 499 -25.12 -25.05 -8.97
CA THR A 499 -23.95 -25.68 -8.31
C THR A 499 -22.65 -24.89 -8.54
N LEU A 500 -22.58 -24.12 -9.63
CA LEU A 500 -21.43 -23.30 -10.01
C LEU A 500 -21.52 -21.84 -9.56
N LYS A 501 -22.62 -21.42 -8.89
CA LYS A 501 -22.89 -20.02 -8.54
C LYS A 501 -22.60 -19.74 -7.06
N GLY A 502 -22.14 -18.52 -6.77
CA GLY A 502 -21.78 -18.09 -5.41
C GLY A 502 -22.99 -17.83 -4.50
N ILE A 503 -24.09 -17.32 -5.06
CA ILE A 503 -25.32 -17.00 -4.33
C ILE A 503 -26.56 -17.45 -5.14
N THR A 504 -27.44 -18.26 -4.55
CA THR A 504 -28.61 -18.82 -5.25
C THR A 504 -29.85 -18.72 -4.36
N LYS A 505 -30.90 -18.06 -4.86
CA LYS A 505 -32.20 -17.95 -4.18
C LYS A 505 -33.29 -18.55 -5.05
N PHE A 506 -34.26 -19.21 -4.43
CA PHE A 506 -35.35 -19.91 -5.13
C PHE A 506 -36.70 -19.39 -4.65
N LEU A 507 -37.49 -18.83 -5.56
CA LEU A 507 -38.88 -18.49 -5.32
C LEU A 507 -39.77 -19.41 -6.15
N ILE A 508 -40.62 -20.19 -5.49
CA ILE A 508 -41.65 -20.99 -6.16
C ILE A 508 -42.99 -20.29 -5.95
N ILE A 509 -43.70 -19.98 -7.02
CA ILE A 509 -45.01 -19.34 -6.99
C ILE A 509 -46.07 -20.37 -7.37
N PHE A 510 -46.97 -20.69 -6.44
CA PHE A 510 -48.15 -21.51 -6.68
C PHE A 510 -49.40 -20.64 -6.80
N ILE A 511 -50.28 -20.98 -7.75
CA ILE A 511 -51.59 -20.33 -7.89
C ILE A 511 -52.66 -21.34 -7.51
N SER A 512 -53.35 -21.15 -6.38
CA SER A 512 -54.17 -22.18 -5.69
C SER A 512 -55.64 -21.80 -5.55
N VAL A 513 -56.57 -22.75 -5.75
CA VAL A 513 -58.04 -22.52 -5.65
C VAL A 513 -58.55 -22.80 -4.24
N GLU A 514 -58.11 -23.89 -3.61
CA GLU A 514 -58.48 -24.32 -2.26
C GLU A 514 -57.39 -25.28 -1.75
N THR A 515 -56.84 -25.00 -0.56
CA THR A 515 -55.60 -25.56 -0.02
C THR A 515 -55.68 -27.05 0.28
N LYS A 516 -54.73 -27.84 -0.26
CA LYS A 516 -54.24 -29.12 0.32
C LYS A 516 -53.02 -29.72 -0.40
N GLU A 517 -52.12 -28.90 -0.96
CA GLU A 517 -50.80 -29.42 -1.36
C GLU A 517 -49.92 -29.59 -0.12
N ASN A 518 -49.31 -30.77 0.04
CA ASN A 518 -48.38 -31.03 1.14
C ASN A 518 -47.02 -30.39 0.82
N LEU A 519 -46.95 -29.05 0.94
CA LEU A 519 -45.75 -28.23 0.67
C LEU A 519 -44.54 -28.67 1.50
N GLU A 520 -44.76 -29.33 2.64
CA GLU A 520 -43.71 -29.88 3.49
C GLU A 520 -42.84 -30.89 2.74
N ILE A 521 -43.43 -31.73 1.88
CA ILE A 521 -42.69 -32.73 1.08
C ILE A 521 -41.71 -32.02 0.12
N ILE A 522 -42.10 -30.87 -0.43
CA ILE A 522 -41.26 -30.09 -1.34
C ILE A 522 -40.08 -29.50 -0.58
N PHE A 523 -40.32 -28.89 0.58
CA PHE A 523 -39.26 -28.36 1.44
C PHE A 523 -38.30 -29.43 1.96
N GLN A 524 -38.80 -30.62 2.30
CA GLN A 524 -37.96 -31.75 2.69
C GLN A 524 -37.10 -32.24 1.51
N TYR A 525 -37.67 -32.29 0.31
CA TYR A 525 -36.95 -32.68 -0.90
C TYR A 525 -35.86 -31.67 -1.27
N THR A 526 -36.16 -30.37 -1.23
CA THR A 526 -35.19 -29.30 -1.53
C THR A 526 -34.06 -29.27 -0.51
N TRP A 527 -34.37 -29.50 0.77
CA TRP A 527 -33.35 -29.68 1.81
C TRP A 527 -32.42 -30.86 1.52
N LYS A 528 -32.97 -32.02 1.11
CA LYS A 528 -32.17 -33.19 0.69
C LYS A 528 -31.23 -32.86 -0.46
N LYS A 529 -31.61 -31.92 -1.33
CA LYS A 529 -30.80 -31.41 -2.45
C LYS A 529 -29.88 -30.24 -2.06
N GLN A 530 -29.71 -29.94 -0.77
CA GLN A 530 -28.88 -28.83 -0.27
C GLN A 530 -29.35 -27.47 -0.82
N ILE A 531 -30.66 -27.23 -0.85
CA ILE A 531 -31.29 -25.94 -1.17
C ILE A 531 -31.95 -25.42 0.12
N ILE A 532 -31.55 -24.22 0.57
CA ILE A 532 -32.04 -23.65 1.83
C ILE A 532 -32.62 -22.24 1.71
N ASP A 533 -32.08 -21.41 0.80
CA ASP A 533 -32.63 -20.09 0.49
C ASP A 533 -33.82 -20.23 -0.48
N ILE A 534 -34.87 -20.90 -0.02
CA ILE A 534 -36.10 -21.20 -0.79
C ILE A 534 -37.34 -20.69 -0.08
N THR A 535 -38.23 -20.08 -0.86
CA THR A 535 -39.51 -19.56 -0.38
C THR A 535 -40.60 -19.95 -1.35
N ILE A 536 -41.73 -20.38 -0.81
CA ILE A 536 -42.91 -20.70 -1.61
C ILE A 536 -43.95 -19.61 -1.37
N LEU A 537 -44.40 -18.97 -2.45
CA LEU A 537 -45.45 -17.96 -2.44
C LEU A 537 -46.73 -18.59 -3.00
N GLU A 538 -47.74 -18.76 -2.17
CA GLU A 538 -49.06 -19.21 -2.58
C GLU A 538 -49.95 -18.00 -2.86
N ILE A 539 -50.43 -17.88 -4.10
CA ILE A 539 -51.32 -16.83 -4.57
C ILE A 539 -52.71 -17.43 -4.80
N PRO A 540 -53.77 -16.87 -4.22
CA PRO A 540 -55.13 -17.36 -4.45
C PRO A 540 -55.54 -17.17 -5.92
N LYS A 541 -56.18 -18.19 -6.50
CA LYS A 541 -56.66 -18.16 -7.89
C LYS A 541 -57.84 -17.20 -8.01
N CYS A 542 -57.71 -16.24 -8.92
CA CYS A 542 -58.77 -15.31 -9.28
C CYS A 542 -59.71 -15.93 -10.32
N ASP A 543 -60.97 -16.21 -9.96
CA ASP A 543 -61.98 -16.61 -10.95
C ASP A 543 -62.51 -15.37 -11.70
N VAL A 544 -61.89 -15.07 -12.83
CA VAL A 544 -62.24 -13.93 -13.69
C VAL A 544 -63.63 -14.12 -14.35
N ARG A 545 -64.24 -15.32 -14.28
CA ARG A 545 -65.53 -15.58 -14.95
C ARG A 545 -66.76 -15.12 -14.18
N LYS A 546 -66.64 -14.77 -12.89
CA LYS A 546 -67.82 -14.43 -12.05
C LYS A 546 -67.99 -12.95 -11.71
N PHE A 547 -67.03 -12.07 -11.93
CA PHE A 547 -67.12 -10.69 -11.42
C PHE A 547 -66.76 -9.62 -12.45
N LYS A 548 -67.69 -8.68 -12.64
CA LYS A 548 -67.62 -7.57 -13.60
C LYS A 548 -66.80 -6.36 -13.10
N ILE A 549 -66.07 -6.49 -12.00
CA ILE A 549 -65.24 -5.41 -11.45
C ILE A 549 -63.90 -6.02 -11.03
N LEU A 550 -62.81 -5.53 -11.63
CA LEU A 550 -61.42 -5.97 -11.45
C LEU A 550 -60.86 -5.75 -10.01
N ASN A 551 -61.66 -5.20 -9.09
CA ASN A 551 -61.17 -4.64 -7.83
C ASN A 551 -61.17 -5.60 -6.63
N ASP A 552 -61.68 -6.84 -6.76
CA ASP A 552 -61.85 -7.74 -5.61
C ASP A 552 -60.77 -8.84 -5.50
N CYS A 553 -59.89 -8.99 -6.50
CA CYS A 553 -58.69 -9.83 -6.37
C CYS A 553 -57.63 -9.25 -5.43
N SER A 554 -57.67 -7.93 -5.23
CA SER A 554 -56.80 -7.17 -4.33
C SER A 554 -57.06 -7.47 -2.86
N ALA A 555 -58.20 -8.08 -2.53
CA ALA A 555 -58.65 -8.28 -1.15
C ALA A 555 -58.03 -9.52 -0.46
N LYS A 556 -57.49 -10.49 -1.22
CA LYS A 556 -56.86 -11.68 -0.63
C LYS A 556 -55.33 -11.58 -0.73
N THR A 557 -54.70 -11.40 0.42
CA THR A 557 -53.25 -11.32 0.57
C THR A 557 -52.60 -12.67 0.24
N PRO A 558 -51.52 -12.72 -0.57
CA PRO A 558 -50.74 -13.94 -0.79
C PRO A 558 -50.21 -14.52 0.53
N MET A 559 -49.98 -15.83 0.56
CA MET A 559 -49.38 -16.51 1.71
C MET A 559 -47.94 -16.92 1.37
N ILE A 560 -47.04 -16.73 2.32
CA ILE A 560 -45.64 -17.11 2.24
C ILE A 560 -45.43 -18.33 3.11
N HIS A 561 -44.79 -19.34 2.52
CA HIS A 561 -44.36 -20.55 3.20
C HIS A 561 -42.85 -20.62 3.25
N GLN A 562 -42.32 -20.99 4.40
CA GLN A 562 -40.89 -21.14 4.62
C GLN A 562 -40.64 -22.38 5.49
N PHE A 563 -39.44 -22.93 5.37
CA PHE A 563 -39.02 -24.10 6.13
C PHE A 563 -37.68 -23.84 6.79
N ASN A 564 -37.60 -24.13 8.09
CA ASN A 564 -36.35 -24.18 8.82
C ASN A 564 -35.95 -25.66 9.03
N PRO A 565 -34.97 -26.18 8.28
CA PRO A 565 -34.57 -27.60 8.38
C PRO A 565 -33.87 -27.95 9.70
N PHE A 566 -33.34 -26.96 10.42
CA PHE A 566 -32.62 -27.19 11.68
C PHE A 566 -33.58 -27.34 12.87
N LEU A 567 -34.76 -26.70 12.80
CA LEU A 567 -35.84 -26.84 13.77
C LEU A 567 -36.93 -27.81 13.30
N ASN A 568 -36.86 -28.28 12.05
CA ASN A 568 -37.94 -28.98 11.36
C ASN A 568 -39.29 -28.25 11.51
N SER A 569 -39.26 -26.93 11.29
CA SER A 569 -40.41 -26.03 11.50
C SER A 569 -40.85 -25.40 10.20
N PHE A 570 -42.16 -25.38 9.97
CA PHE A 570 -42.81 -24.79 8.80
C PHE A 570 -43.57 -23.55 9.24
N THR A 571 -43.37 -22.44 8.52
CA THR A 571 -44.09 -21.18 8.75
C THR A 571 -45.00 -20.90 7.57
N HIS A 572 -46.23 -20.48 7.88
CA HIS A 572 -47.28 -20.16 6.93
C HIS A 572 -47.86 -18.81 7.35
N GLU A 573 -47.51 -17.75 6.64
CA GLU A 573 -47.87 -16.38 7.04
C GLU A 573 -48.40 -15.59 5.86
N TYR A 574 -49.38 -14.72 6.09
CA TYR A 574 -49.81 -13.79 5.06
C TYR A 574 -48.70 -12.77 4.74
N TYR A 575 -48.53 -12.47 3.46
CA TYR A 575 -47.54 -11.51 2.99
C TYR A 575 -47.81 -10.11 3.57
N SER A 576 -46.74 -9.45 4.02
CA SER A 576 -46.73 -8.06 4.43
C SER A 576 -45.51 -7.35 3.82
N SER A 577 -45.54 -6.02 3.77
CA SER A 577 -44.37 -5.23 3.32
C SER A 577 -43.13 -5.41 4.20
N GLN A 578 -43.28 -5.96 5.40
CA GLN A 578 -42.19 -6.25 6.34
C GLN A 578 -41.74 -7.72 6.29
N THR A 579 -42.42 -8.58 5.50
CA THR A 579 -42.12 -10.01 5.46
C THR A 579 -40.74 -10.27 4.86
N GLN A 580 -39.90 -10.96 5.62
CA GLN A 580 -38.58 -11.37 5.15
C GLN A 580 -38.73 -12.55 4.18
N TRP A 581 -38.47 -12.32 2.90
CA TRP A 581 -38.63 -13.34 1.86
C TRP A 581 -37.69 -14.53 2.05
N PHE A 582 -36.44 -14.32 2.45
CA PHE A 582 -35.46 -15.39 2.68
C PHE A 582 -34.87 -15.28 4.10
N PRO A 583 -35.38 -16.05 5.08
CA PRO A 583 -34.91 -16.00 6.46
C PRO A 583 -33.46 -16.49 6.57
N SER A 584 -32.65 -15.84 7.41
CA SER A 584 -31.23 -16.19 7.59
C SER A 584 -31.03 -17.39 8.52
N VAL A 585 -31.59 -18.54 8.15
CA VAL A 585 -31.57 -19.76 8.98
C VAL A 585 -30.15 -20.29 9.25
N MET A 586 -29.17 -19.94 8.41
CA MET A 586 -27.77 -20.32 8.58
C MET A 586 -27.01 -19.54 9.67
N LYS A 587 -27.63 -18.55 10.32
CA LYS A 587 -27.01 -17.82 11.44
C LYS A 587 -26.99 -18.64 12.73
N ASN A 588 -27.97 -19.53 12.92
CA ASN A 588 -28.10 -20.34 14.12
C ASN A 588 -28.72 -21.69 13.73
N LEU A 589 -27.97 -22.76 13.96
CA LEU A 589 -28.33 -24.12 13.60
C LEU A 589 -28.96 -24.88 14.78
N TYR A 590 -29.24 -24.21 15.91
CA TYR A 590 -29.98 -24.77 17.06
C TYR A 590 -29.41 -26.10 17.59
N GLY A 591 -28.10 -26.26 17.56
CA GLY A 591 -27.41 -27.47 18.00
C GLY A 591 -27.40 -28.62 16.99
N TYR A 592 -27.86 -28.40 15.74
CA TYR A 592 -27.92 -29.42 14.69
C TYR A 592 -26.58 -30.19 14.55
N PRO A 593 -26.59 -31.53 14.50
CA PRO A 593 -25.35 -32.31 14.45
C PRO A 593 -24.72 -32.28 13.06
N ILE A 594 -23.48 -31.79 12.96
CA ILE A 594 -22.67 -31.80 11.73
C ILE A 594 -21.57 -32.86 11.87
N LYS A 595 -21.45 -33.78 10.90
CA LYS A 595 -20.41 -34.82 10.86
C LYS A 595 -19.08 -34.21 10.45
N VAL A 596 -18.15 -34.07 11.39
CA VAL A 596 -16.84 -33.45 11.17
C VAL A 596 -15.74 -34.51 11.19
N ALA A 597 -14.98 -34.59 10.12
CA ALA A 597 -13.71 -35.32 10.06
C ALA A 597 -12.54 -34.40 10.43
N LEU A 598 -11.65 -34.93 11.27
CA LEU A 598 -10.43 -34.26 11.71
C LEU A 598 -9.22 -35.09 11.27
N VAL A 599 -8.15 -34.42 10.85
CA VAL A 599 -6.87 -35.04 10.50
C VAL A 599 -5.87 -34.72 11.61
N HIS A 600 -5.00 -35.67 11.98
CA HIS A 600 -3.87 -35.36 12.86
C HIS A 600 -2.68 -34.90 12.00
N ASP A 601 -2.48 -33.59 11.93
CA ASP A 601 -1.45 -32.95 11.13
C ASP A 601 -0.77 -31.81 11.91
N PRO A 602 0.23 -32.13 12.74
CA PRO A 602 1.02 -31.11 13.44
C PRO A 602 1.71 -30.16 12.46
N PRO A 603 1.70 -28.82 12.71
CA PRO A 603 1.23 -28.15 13.91
C PRO A 603 -0.24 -27.71 13.88
N PHE A 604 -0.96 -27.93 12.78
CA PHE A 604 -2.33 -27.44 12.57
C PHE A 604 -3.36 -28.19 13.42
N SER A 605 -3.13 -29.48 13.69
CA SER A 605 -4.03 -30.31 14.49
C SER A 605 -3.32 -31.46 15.22
N PHE A 606 -3.49 -31.49 16.55
CA PHE A 606 -3.04 -32.55 17.43
C PHE A 606 -4.23 -33.34 17.93
N ILE A 607 -4.24 -34.65 17.67
CA ILE A 607 -5.35 -35.53 18.04
C ILE A 607 -4.79 -36.79 18.69
N SER A 608 -5.29 -37.11 19.88
CA SER A 608 -5.04 -38.37 20.57
C SER A 608 -6.31 -39.20 20.60
N TYR A 609 -6.17 -40.53 20.44
CA TYR A 609 -7.29 -41.45 20.38
C TYR A 609 -7.26 -42.43 21.55
N ASN A 610 -8.43 -42.77 22.10
CA ASN A 610 -8.54 -43.86 23.09
C ASN A 610 -8.47 -45.24 22.41
N LYS A 611 -8.55 -46.30 23.23
CA LYS A 611 -8.59 -47.70 22.77
C LYS A 611 -9.81 -48.01 21.88
N ASN A 612 -10.90 -47.25 22.01
CA ASN A 612 -12.11 -47.35 21.20
C ASN A 612 -12.04 -46.46 19.94
N LEU A 613 -10.88 -45.85 19.66
CA LEU A 613 -10.62 -45.05 18.47
C LEU A 613 -11.40 -43.74 18.39
N GLU A 614 -11.82 -43.21 19.54
CA GLU A 614 -12.44 -41.90 19.70
C GLU A 614 -11.39 -40.84 20.00
N ALA A 615 -11.56 -39.64 19.44
CA ALA A 615 -10.70 -38.50 19.73
C ALA A 615 -10.94 -38.02 21.17
N VAL A 616 -9.91 -38.06 22.00
CA VAL A 616 -9.99 -37.68 23.43
C VAL A 616 -9.44 -36.28 23.64
N ASN A 617 -8.17 -36.04 23.27
CA ASN A 617 -7.59 -34.70 23.29
C ASN A 617 -7.41 -34.21 21.87
N ILE A 618 -8.06 -33.09 21.56
CA ILE A 618 -7.96 -32.37 20.29
C ILE A 618 -7.49 -30.93 20.55
N SER A 619 -6.44 -30.50 19.87
CA SER A 619 -5.92 -29.14 19.93
C SER A 619 -5.28 -28.73 18.60
N GLY A 620 -5.01 -27.44 18.44
CA GLY A 620 -4.40 -26.88 17.22
C GLY A 620 -5.29 -25.86 16.50
N PRO A 621 -4.70 -25.05 15.60
CA PRO A 621 -5.40 -24.02 14.83
C PRO A 621 -6.66 -24.51 14.09
N ASP A 622 -6.59 -25.64 13.36
CA ASP A 622 -7.73 -26.18 12.61
C ASP A 622 -8.90 -26.52 13.57
N ILE A 623 -8.57 -27.02 14.77
CA ILE A 623 -9.55 -27.36 15.81
C ILE A 623 -10.18 -26.10 16.40
N LEU A 624 -9.42 -25.02 16.59
CA LEU A 624 -9.94 -23.73 17.06
C LEU A 624 -10.92 -23.14 16.05
N VAL A 625 -10.57 -23.18 14.75
CA VAL A 625 -11.43 -22.68 13.67
C VAL A 625 -12.77 -23.41 13.67
N ILE A 626 -12.77 -24.76 13.63
CA ILE A 626 -14.03 -25.51 13.57
C ILE A 626 -14.87 -25.39 14.85
N LYS A 627 -14.23 -25.29 16.03
CA LYS A 627 -14.93 -25.01 17.30
C LYS A 627 -15.56 -23.61 17.30
N THR A 628 -14.87 -22.63 16.72
CA THR A 628 -15.39 -21.27 16.63
C THR A 628 -16.56 -21.21 15.66
N LEU A 629 -16.47 -21.88 14.52
CA LEU A 629 -17.60 -22.07 13.60
C LEU A 629 -18.79 -22.72 14.31
N ALA A 630 -18.56 -23.81 15.06
CA ALA A 630 -19.60 -24.49 15.84
C ALA A 630 -20.27 -23.57 16.85
N SER A 631 -19.50 -22.73 17.54
CA SER A 631 -20.03 -21.75 18.49
C SER A 631 -20.78 -20.62 17.82
N GLN A 632 -20.26 -20.06 16.73
CA GLN A 632 -20.85 -18.91 16.04
C GLN A 632 -22.14 -19.28 15.32
N MET A 633 -22.18 -20.47 14.73
CA MET A 633 -23.35 -20.98 14.02
C MET A 633 -24.24 -21.85 14.91
N ASN A 634 -23.85 -22.09 16.18
CA ASN A 634 -24.57 -22.93 17.14
C ASN A 634 -24.93 -24.32 16.57
N PHE A 635 -23.93 -25.09 16.16
CA PHE A 635 -24.10 -26.49 15.74
C PHE A 635 -23.28 -27.43 16.62
N THR A 636 -23.70 -28.71 16.68
CA THR A 636 -22.99 -29.73 17.45
C THR A 636 -22.03 -30.49 16.53
N MET A 637 -20.75 -30.57 16.90
CA MET A 637 -19.76 -31.36 16.16
C MET A 637 -19.91 -32.85 16.47
N LYS A 638 -20.39 -33.63 15.49
CA LYS A 638 -20.37 -35.10 15.55
C LYS A 638 -19.06 -35.61 14.94
N LEU A 639 -18.06 -35.83 15.79
CA LEU A 639 -16.75 -36.35 15.37
C LEU A 639 -16.86 -37.81 14.94
N LEU A 640 -16.20 -38.19 13.84
CA LEU A 640 -16.13 -39.59 13.38
C LEU A 640 -14.89 -40.32 13.96
N HIS A 641 -15.04 -41.61 14.28
CA HIS A 641 -13.97 -42.48 14.84
C HIS A 641 -12.81 -42.74 13.85
N ARG A 642 -11.61 -43.03 14.39
CA ARG A 642 -10.30 -43.14 13.69
C ARG A 642 -10.27 -43.98 12.40
N LEU A 643 -11.10 -45.03 12.29
CA LEU A 643 -11.05 -46.02 11.20
C LEU A 643 -11.48 -45.46 9.84
N VAL A 644 -12.24 -44.37 9.79
CA VAL A 644 -12.72 -43.77 8.53
C VAL A 644 -11.86 -42.57 8.09
N ALA A 645 -11.30 -41.82 9.04
CA ALA A 645 -10.68 -40.53 8.75
C ALA A 645 -9.15 -40.55 8.64
N TYR A 646 -8.42 -41.40 9.38
CA TYR A 646 -6.95 -41.27 9.45
C TYR A 646 -6.19 -42.17 8.47
N GLU A 647 -6.55 -43.46 8.37
CA GLU A 647 -5.81 -44.41 7.52
C GLU A 647 -6.26 -44.38 6.05
N HIS A 648 -7.53 -44.07 5.76
CA HIS A 648 -7.99 -43.79 4.40
C HIS A 648 -7.34 -42.50 3.89
N ILE A 649 -7.59 -41.34 4.50
CA ILE A 649 -7.06 -40.04 4.01
C ILE A 649 -5.53 -40.03 3.83
N ARG A 650 -4.77 -40.71 4.71
CA ARG A 650 -3.30 -40.77 4.67
C ARG A 650 -2.73 -41.65 3.55
N ASN A 651 -3.44 -42.69 3.13
CA ASN A 651 -2.98 -43.62 2.08
C ASN A 651 -3.70 -43.42 0.74
N SER A 652 -4.80 -42.67 0.75
CA SER A 652 -5.71 -42.47 -0.36
C SER A 652 -5.16 -41.56 -1.45
N SER A 653 -5.64 -41.77 -2.67
CA SER A 653 -5.50 -40.76 -3.74
C SER A 653 -6.33 -39.51 -3.41
N VAL A 654 -6.06 -38.40 -4.08
CA VAL A 654 -6.87 -37.18 -3.96
C VAL A 654 -8.34 -37.48 -4.32
N ASP A 655 -8.59 -38.35 -5.29
CA ASP A 655 -9.95 -38.73 -5.71
C ASP A 655 -10.71 -39.51 -4.62
N GLU A 656 -10.01 -40.32 -3.83
CA GLU A 656 -10.62 -41.02 -2.69
C GLU A 656 -11.00 -40.07 -1.55
N LEU A 657 -10.29 -38.94 -1.39
CA LEU A 657 -10.66 -37.90 -0.42
C LEU A 657 -12.01 -37.25 -0.77
N PHE A 658 -12.22 -36.92 -2.06
CA PHE A 658 -13.48 -36.32 -2.51
C PHE A 658 -14.65 -37.31 -2.45
N LYS A 659 -14.43 -38.60 -2.69
CA LYS A 659 -15.46 -39.65 -2.54
C LYS A 659 -16.02 -39.75 -1.11
N LEU A 660 -15.23 -39.42 -0.08
CA LEU A 660 -15.71 -39.39 1.30
C LEU A 660 -16.74 -38.26 1.53
N LEU A 661 -16.57 -37.13 0.86
CA LEU A 661 -17.52 -36.00 0.88
C LEU A 661 -18.75 -36.26 0.01
N GLU A 662 -18.67 -37.17 -0.97
CA GLU A 662 -19.81 -37.58 -1.80
C GLU A 662 -20.72 -38.62 -1.15
N SER A 663 -20.16 -39.52 -0.33
CA SER A 663 -20.84 -40.69 0.22
C SER A 663 -21.71 -40.41 1.47
N ASP A 664 -22.02 -39.13 1.76
CA ASP A 664 -22.75 -38.66 2.95
C ASP A 664 -22.13 -39.06 4.32
N ILE A 665 -20.91 -39.60 4.31
CA ILE A 665 -20.17 -40.06 5.48
C ILE A 665 -19.70 -38.86 6.32
N ILE A 666 -19.11 -37.86 5.67
CA ILE A 666 -18.61 -36.62 6.30
C ILE A 666 -19.29 -35.39 5.71
N ASP A 667 -19.65 -34.42 6.56
CA ASP A 667 -20.19 -33.13 6.13
C ASP A 667 -19.07 -32.09 5.90
N VAL A 668 -18.04 -32.14 6.76
CA VAL A 668 -16.90 -31.22 6.76
C VAL A 668 -15.61 -31.99 7.06
N LEU A 669 -14.57 -31.77 6.26
CA LEU A 669 -13.19 -32.07 6.58
C LEU A 669 -12.52 -30.81 7.11
N ALA A 670 -12.39 -30.71 8.43
CA ALA A 670 -11.84 -29.53 9.11
C ALA A 670 -10.31 -29.63 9.18
N HIS A 671 -9.69 -29.46 8.01
CA HIS A 671 -8.24 -29.42 7.81
C HIS A 671 -7.93 -28.44 6.67
N GLY A 672 -6.89 -27.63 6.80
CA GLY A 672 -6.45 -26.73 5.73
C GLY A 672 -5.90 -27.50 4.51
N ASN A 673 -6.62 -27.49 3.39
CA ASN A 673 -6.21 -28.15 2.16
C ASN A 673 -5.92 -27.12 1.04
N PRO A 674 -4.77 -27.17 0.35
CA PRO A 674 -4.54 -26.39 -0.87
C PRO A 674 -5.37 -26.95 -2.02
N HIS A 675 -5.30 -26.36 -3.22
CA HIS A 675 -5.78 -27.05 -4.41
C HIS A 675 -4.85 -28.23 -4.74
N TYR A 676 -5.42 -29.39 -5.03
CA TYR A 676 -4.68 -30.60 -5.37
C TYR A 676 -4.55 -30.83 -6.88
N THR A 677 -5.60 -30.50 -7.65
CA THR A 677 -5.73 -30.91 -9.06
C THR A 677 -5.93 -29.75 -10.04
N GLU A 678 -6.03 -28.51 -9.54
CA GLU A 678 -6.36 -27.29 -10.33
C GLU A 678 -7.62 -27.42 -11.20
N THR A 679 -8.43 -28.46 -11.00
CA THR A 679 -9.67 -28.70 -11.73
C THR A 679 -10.80 -27.86 -11.16
N VAL A 680 -11.67 -27.36 -12.05
CA VAL A 680 -12.86 -26.58 -11.65
C VAL A 680 -13.80 -27.42 -10.76
N THR A 681 -13.80 -28.75 -10.92
CA THR A 681 -14.61 -29.68 -10.12
C THR A 681 -14.24 -29.69 -8.64
N GLU A 682 -12.97 -29.45 -8.29
CA GLU A 682 -12.49 -29.39 -6.90
C GLU A 682 -13.13 -28.22 -6.13
N ASN A 683 -13.40 -27.10 -6.81
CA ASN A 683 -13.99 -25.90 -6.20
C ASN A 683 -15.37 -26.14 -5.59
N ALA A 684 -16.10 -27.17 -6.05
CA ALA A 684 -17.41 -27.50 -5.52
C ALA A 684 -17.37 -28.05 -4.08
N TYR A 685 -16.20 -28.50 -3.60
CA TYR A 685 -15.99 -29.05 -2.26
C TYR A 685 -15.29 -28.05 -1.32
N ARG A 686 -14.92 -26.85 -1.77
CA ARG A 686 -14.13 -25.90 -0.97
C ARG A 686 -15.02 -24.96 -0.15
N SER A 687 -14.77 -24.84 1.15
CA SER A 687 -15.60 -24.04 2.08
C SER A 687 -15.38 -22.51 2.00
N GLY A 688 -14.33 -22.07 1.32
CA GLY A 688 -13.87 -20.68 1.31
C GLY A 688 -12.46 -20.56 1.87
N GLU A 689 -11.75 -19.52 1.47
CA GLU A 689 -10.32 -19.36 1.80
C GLU A 689 -10.15 -19.10 3.31
N LEU A 690 -9.29 -19.89 3.95
CA LEU A 690 -8.98 -19.80 5.38
C LEU A 690 -7.69 -19.01 5.61
N PHE A 691 -6.65 -19.30 4.83
CA PHE A 691 -5.38 -18.55 4.76
C PHE A 691 -4.65 -18.88 3.45
N PHE A 692 -3.64 -18.08 3.11
CA PHE A 692 -2.71 -18.36 2.03
C PHE A 692 -1.38 -18.86 2.58
N ASP A 693 -0.80 -19.87 1.94
CA ASP A 693 0.54 -20.35 2.27
C ASP A 693 1.33 -20.68 0.99
N GLN A 694 2.65 -20.68 1.12
CA GLN A 694 3.60 -20.96 0.05
C GLN A 694 4.29 -22.30 0.28
N LEU A 695 4.41 -23.14 -0.74
CA LEU A 695 5.21 -24.36 -0.66
C LEU A 695 6.67 -24.00 -0.94
N CYS A 696 7.53 -24.05 0.08
CA CYS A 696 8.93 -23.63 -0.02
C CYS A 696 9.90 -24.74 0.38
N ALA A 697 11.17 -24.59 -0.04
CA ALA A 697 12.23 -25.52 0.34
C ALA A 697 12.85 -25.15 1.70
N LEU A 698 12.75 -26.06 2.68
CA LEU A 698 13.47 -26.03 3.95
C LEU A 698 14.76 -26.84 3.82
N VAL A 699 15.91 -26.22 4.06
CA VAL A 699 17.24 -26.80 3.81
C VAL A 699 18.11 -26.82 5.06
N PRO A 700 19.08 -27.76 5.17
CA PRO A 700 20.06 -27.75 6.25
C PRO A 700 21.07 -26.60 6.11
N ILE A 701 21.46 -26.01 7.23
CA ILE A 701 22.48 -24.95 7.28
C ILE A 701 23.87 -25.57 7.05
N GLN A 702 24.56 -25.07 6.02
CA GLN A 702 25.96 -25.38 5.69
C GLN A 702 26.79 -24.12 5.93
N LYS A 703 27.90 -24.23 6.67
CA LYS A 703 28.81 -23.13 7.05
C LYS A 703 30.08 -23.14 6.19
N GLU A 704 30.57 -21.97 5.79
CA GLU A 704 31.89 -21.76 5.17
C GLU A 704 32.80 -20.90 6.06
N ASP A 705 34.08 -21.25 6.14
CA ASP A 705 35.08 -20.51 6.90
C ASP A 705 35.69 -19.37 6.06
N LYS A 706 35.29 -18.12 6.31
CA LYS A 706 36.02 -16.92 5.88
C LYS A 706 36.07 -15.92 7.03
N ILE A 707 37.27 -15.39 7.33
CA ILE A 707 37.47 -14.31 8.29
C ILE A 707 37.53 -12.98 7.51
N PRO A 708 36.48 -12.14 7.52
CA PRO A 708 36.57 -10.81 6.94
C PRO A 708 37.27 -9.87 7.95
N LEU A 709 38.48 -9.40 7.61
CA LEU A 709 39.09 -8.26 8.29
C LEU A 709 38.24 -7.01 7.99
N SER A 710 37.67 -6.36 9.03
CA SER A 710 36.86 -5.16 8.82
C SER A 710 37.73 -4.01 8.34
N LEU A 711 37.23 -3.24 7.36
CA LEU A 711 37.91 -2.06 6.84
C LEU A 711 38.24 -1.05 7.97
N SER A 712 37.37 -0.99 8.99
CA SER A 712 37.53 -0.17 10.20
C SER A 712 38.76 -0.52 11.04
N ALA A 713 39.14 -1.80 11.11
CA ALA A 713 40.34 -2.22 11.85
C ALA A 713 41.62 -1.77 11.13
N ILE A 714 41.60 -1.78 9.79
CA ILE A 714 42.73 -1.32 8.97
C ILE A 714 42.87 0.21 9.08
N GLU A 715 41.76 0.94 9.01
CA GLU A 715 41.73 2.40 9.16
C GLU A 715 42.26 2.86 10.54
N ALA A 716 41.88 2.17 11.62
CA ALA A 716 42.35 2.48 12.97
C ALA A 716 43.88 2.37 13.10
N VAL A 717 44.49 1.35 12.48
CA VAL A 717 45.95 1.16 12.48
C VAL A 717 46.67 2.27 11.71
N ILE A 718 46.12 2.69 10.57
CA ILE A 718 46.69 3.76 9.74
C ILE A 718 46.64 5.10 10.48
N ILE A 719 45.50 5.45 11.09
CA ILE A 719 45.33 6.71 11.81
C ILE A 719 46.25 6.75 13.05
N SER A 720 46.36 5.64 13.79
CA SER A 720 47.23 5.56 14.98
C SER A 720 48.70 5.80 14.61
N THR A 721 49.14 5.18 13.52
CA THR A 721 50.51 5.34 13.01
C THR A 721 50.78 6.79 12.58
N THR A 722 49.78 7.42 11.95
CA THR A 722 49.89 8.82 11.47
C THR A 722 50.02 9.80 12.62
N ILE A 723 49.21 9.66 13.68
CA ILE A 723 49.29 10.51 14.88
C ILE A 723 50.65 10.36 15.57
N VAL A 724 51.14 9.13 15.75
CA VAL A 724 52.45 8.90 16.39
C VAL A 724 53.58 9.59 15.60
N ILE A 725 53.56 9.50 14.28
CA ILE A 725 54.55 10.15 13.41
C ILE A 725 54.43 11.67 13.47
N ALA A 726 53.21 12.22 13.46
CA ALA A 726 52.94 13.66 13.48
C ALA A 726 53.44 14.35 14.75
N PHE A 727 53.48 13.66 15.89
CA PHE A 727 54.08 14.19 17.12
C PHE A 727 55.58 13.88 17.25
N TRP A 728 56.04 12.75 16.70
CA TRP A 728 57.44 12.35 16.79
C TRP A 728 58.37 13.16 15.89
N ILE A 729 57.99 13.42 14.63
CA ILE A 729 58.85 14.16 13.68
C ILE A 729 59.15 15.58 14.17
N PRO A 730 58.16 16.41 14.59
CA PRO A 730 58.44 17.75 15.09
C PRO A 730 59.25 17.72 16.39
N ALA A 731 58.98 16.78 17.29
CA ALA A 731 59.74 16.63 18.52
C ALA A 731 61.21 16.25 18.25
N PHE A 732 61.47 15.44 17.21
CA PHE A 732 62.80 15.09 16.77
C PHE A 732 63.55 16.29 16.16
N ILE A 733 62.89 17.06 15.29
CA ILE A 733 63.47 18.25 14.64
C ILE A 733 63.80 19.34 15.66
N LEU A 734 62.90 19.58 16.62
CA LEU A 734 63.06 20.61 17.66
C LEU A 734 63.94 20.16 18.84
N LYS A 735 64.57 18.97 18.75
CA LYS A 735 65.47 18.39 19.77
C LYS A 735 64.84 18.34 21.17
N PHE A 736 63.56 17.96 21.24
CA PHE A 736 62.87 17.77 22.53
C PHE A 736 63.46 16.58 23.30
N ASP A 737 63.21 16.53 24.62
CA ASP A 737 63.75 15.47 25.47
C ASP A 737 63.23 14.10 24.99
N ARG A 738 64.16 13.27 24.50
CA ARG A 738 63.87 11.93 23.98
C ARG A 738 63.26 11.01 25.03
N SER A 739 63.45 11.30 26.31
CA SER A 739 62.84 10.53 27.41
C SER A 739 61.32 10.75 27.52
N CYS A 740 60.79 11.85 26.96
CA CYS A 740 59.36 12.18 26.97
C CYS A 740 58.69 12.06 25.58
N TRP A 741 59.46 12.09 24.48
CA TRP A 741 58.94 12.17 23.11
C TRP A 741 59.37 11.01 22.19
N SER A 742 59.61 9.82 22.73
CA SER A 742 59.84 8.63 21.91
C SER A 742 58.54 8.09 21.30
N ILE A 743 58.64 7.40 20.17
CA ILE A 743 57.50 6.73 19.48
C ILE A 743 56.69 5.88 20.47
N PHE A 744 57.37 5.10 21.32
CA PHE A 744 56.73 4.26 22.33
C PHE A 744 56.00 5.04 23.41
N VAL A 745 56.54 6.19 23.84
CA VAL A 745 55.87 7.05 24.83
C VAL A 745 54.64 7.70 24.21
N ILE A 746 54.73 8.21 22.98
CA ILE A 746 53.61 8.82 22.26
C ILE A 746 52.50 7.80 22.02
N PHE A 747 52.84 6.57 21.58
CA PHE A 747 51.90 5.48 21.44
C PHE A 747 51.20 5.13 22.77
N ARG A 748 51.96 5.00 23.86
CA ARG A 748 51.38 4.70 25.18
C ARG A 748 50.40 5.79 25.62
N VAL A 749 50.77 7.06 25.47
CA VAL A 749 49.86 8.18 25.78
C VAL A 749 48.62 8.13 24.88
N LEU A 750 48.76 7.87 23.58
CA LEU A 750 47.65 7.82 22.62
C LEU A 750 46.58 6.78 23.00
N PHE A 751 47.00 5.62 23.50
CA PHE A 751 46.12 4.53 23.95
C PHE A 751 45.75 4.60 25.44
N GLY A 752 46.05 5.70 26.13
CA GLY A 752 45.69 5.92 27.54
C GLY A 752 46.53 5.10 28.53
N ILE A 753 47.67 4.54 28.09
CA ILE A 753 48.61 3.80 28.94
C ILE A 753 49.47 4.81 29.72
N SER A 754 49.56 4.65 31.03
CA SER A 754 50.32 5.54 31.92
C SER A 754 51.81 5.61 31.55
N VAL A 755 52.38 6.80 31.70
CA VAL A 755 53.81 7.11 31.45
C VAL A 755 54.41 7.85 32.65
N ASN A 756 55.65 7.51 33.01
CA ASN A 756 56.30 7.92 34.27
C ASN A 756 57.05 9.26 34.20
N LYS A 757 57.34 9.80 33.01
CA LYS A 757 58.05 11.08 32.82
C LYS A 757 57.17 12.06 32.05
N ARG A 758 57.21 13.34 32.44
CA ARG A 758 56.44 14.44 31.84
C ARG A 758 57.37 15.60 31.50
N PRO A 759 57.10 16.36 30.41
CA PRO A 759 57.95 17.49 30.06
C PRO A 759 57.95 18.60 31.11
N SER A 760 59.12 19.14 31.44
CA SER A 760 59.28 20.27 32.37
C SER A 760 59.17 21.63 31.68
N ILE A 761 59.43 21.69 30.36
CA ILE A 761 59.47 22.92 29.56
C ILE A 761 58.06 23.27 29.07
N VAL A 762 57.68 24.56 29.17
CA VAL A 762 56.34 25.08 28.86
C VAL A 762 55.86 24.74 27.45
N SER A 763 56.70 24.93 26.43
CA SER A 763 56.34 24.61 25.04
C SER A 763 56.08 23.12 24.82
N GLN A 764 56.83 22.25 25.50
CA GLN A 764 56.61 20.81 25.45
C GLN A 764 55.37 20.39 26.25
N ARG A 765 55.04 21.09 27.34
CA ARG A 765 53.80 20.84 28.11
C ARG A 765 52.55 21.13 27.29
N LEU A 766 52.53 22.21 26.52
CA LEU A 766 51.41 22.53 25.64
C LEU A 766 51.17 21.44 24.60
N LEU A 767 52.24 20.96 23.95
CA LEU A 767 52.15 19.89 22.95
C LEU A 767 51.73 18.55 23.59
N TYR A 768 52.21 18.25 24.81
CA TYR A 768 51.85 17.04 25.55
C TYR A 768 50.39 17.05 26.01
N THR A 769 49.86 18.20 26.43
CA THR A 769 48.44 18.37 26.75
C THR A 769 47.56 18.19 25.52
N PHE A 770 48.01 18.67 24.36
CA PHE A 770 47.28 18.46 23.10
C PHE A 770 47.22 16.97 22.71
N LEU A 771 48.31 16.22 22.87
CA LEU A 771 48.33 14.77 22.66
C LEU A 771 47.37 14.02 23.61
N LEU A 772 47.24 14.47 24.86
CA LEU A 772 46.28 13.90 25.82
C LEU A 772 44.81 14.16 25.44
N LEU A 773 44.50 15.36 24.93
CA LEU A 773 43.15 15.68 24.44
C LEU A 773 42.78 14.82 23.21
N ILE A 774 43.73 14.63 22.30
CA ILE A 774 43.56 13.71 21.16
C ILE A 774 43.36 12.28 21.65
N SER A 775 44.18 11.80 22.59
CA SER A 775 44.03 10.44 23.16
C SER A 775 42.66 10.20 23.77
N PHE A 776 42.11 11.16 24.52
CA PHE A 776 40.82 11.01 25.18
C PHE A 776 39.67 10.80 24.17
N SER A 777 39.70 11.55 23.06
CA SER A 777 38.73 11.40 21.98
C SER A 777 38.99 10.14 21.13
N TYR A 778 40.26 9.85 20.82
CA TYR A 778 40.66 8.80 19.91
C TYR A 778 40.53 7.38 20.48
N SER A 779 40.93 7.19 21.74
CA SER A 779 40.91 5.87 22.39
C SER A 779 39.49 5.32 22.57
N SER A 780 38.51 6.17 22.92
CA SER A 780 37.09 5.79 23.06
C SER A 780 36.51 5.20 21.77
N ASN A 781 36.84 5.79 20.61
CA ASN A 781 36.36 5.34 19.30
C ASN A 781 37.01 4.02 18.84
N ILE A 782 38.30 3.82 19.14
CA ILE A 782 38.99 2.56 18.83
C ILE A 782 38.46 1.42 19.69
N TYR A 783 38.31 1.62 21.01
CA TYR A 783 37.81 0.55 21.87
C TYR A 783 36.40 0.10 21.45
N ALA A 784 35.53 1.03 21.06
CA ALA A 784 34.21 0.72 20.51
C ALA A 784 34.27 -0.04 19.16
N SER A 785 35.24 0.29 18.30
CA SER A 785 35.42 -0.37 17.00
C SER A 785 36.09 -1.75 17.08
N LEU A 786 36.91 -1.99 18.11
CA LEU A 786 37.57 -3.28 18.32
C LEU A 786 36.66 -4.27 19.06
N THR A 787 35.78 -3.79 19.94
CA THR A 787 34.77 -4.65 20.60
C THR A 787 33.62 -5.02 19.68
N SER A 788 33.36 -4.27 18.61
CA SER A 788 32.35 -4.62 17.59
C SER A 788 32.80 -5.72 16.63
N VAL A 789 34.08 -6.11 16.65
CA VAL A 789 34.65 -7.12 15.73
C VAL A 789 34.62 -8.55 16.31
N SER A 790 34.15 -8.77 17.54
CA SER A 790 34.06 -10.11 18.10
C SER A 790 32.62 -10.64 18.21
N VAL A 791 32.40 -11.79 17.55
CA VAL A 791 31.37 -12.83 17.74
C VAL A 791 30.05 -12.65 16.97
N ASP A 792 30.06 -12.94 15.66
CA ASP A 792 29.04 -13.74 14.93
C ASP A 792 29.15 -13.58 13.39
N SER A 793 30.21 -14.12 12.76
CA SER A 793 30.24 -14.25 11.29
C SER A 793 30.53 -15.67 10.84
N GLU A 794 29.59 -16.58 11.12
CA GLU A 794 29.53 -17.88 10.45
C GLU A 794 28.79 -17.70 9.10
N TYR A 795 29.51 -17.66 7.98
CA TYR A 795 28.91 -17.45 6.66
C TYR A 795 28.12 -18.70 6.24
N GLN A 796 26.82 -18.57 5.97
CA GLN A 796 25.95 -19.70 5.60
C GLN A 796 25.67 -19.73 4.08
N LYS A 797 25.77 -20.90 3.44
CA LYS A 797 25.47 -21.07 2.00
C LYS A 797 24.02 -20.70 1.66
N GLU A 798 23.79 -19.77 0.75
CA GLU A 798 22.45 -19.30 0.34
C GLU A 798 21.97 -20.00 -0.94
N TYR A 799 20.67 -20.31 -1.03
CA TYR A 799 20.02 -20.90 -2.22
C TYR A 799 18.98 -19.89 -2.72
N ARG A 800 19.25 -19.25 -3.86
CA ARG A 800 18.47 -18.08 -4.33
C ARG A 800 17.47 -18.43 -5.44
N ASN A 801 17.72 -19.48 -6.21
CA ASN A 801 16.89 -19.89 -7.34
C ASN A 801 16.77 -21.43 -7.43
N PHE A 802 15.91 -21.91 -8.34
CA PHE A 802 15.72 -23.36 -8.57
C PHE A 802 16.99 -24.05 -9.08
N ASP A 803 17.85 -23.36 -9.82
CA ASP A 803 19.12 -23.92 -10.32
C ASP A 803 20.11 -24.22 -9.19
N ASP A 804 20.21 -23.34 -8.20
CA ASP A 804 21.06 -23.53 -7.02
C ASP A 804 20.63 -24.78 -6.25
N LEU A 805 19.30 -24.99 -6.14
CA LEU A 805 18.73 -26.16 -5.48
C LEU A 805 18.91 -27.43 -6.33
N ALA A 806 18.70 -27.34 -7.65
CA ALA A 806 18.85 -28.47 -8.58
C ALA A 806 20.29 -29.00 -8.68
N LYS A 807 21.27 -28.08 -8.67
CA LYS A 807 22.71 -28.38 -8.68
C LYS A 807 23.23 -28.84 -7.31
N SER A 808 22.44 -28.67 -6.25
CA SER A 808 22.82 -29.12 -4.91
C SER A 808 22.80 -30.66 -4.79
N SER A 809 23.45 -31.16 -3.72
CA SER A 809 23.38 -32.57 -3.32
C SER A 809 22.15 -32.88 -2.46
N LEU A 810 21.18 -31.97 -2.38
CA LEU A 810 19.97 -32.14 -1.57
C LEU A 810 18.92 -32.96 -2.33
N THR A 811 18.32 -33.92 -1.63
CA THR A 811 17.20 -34.75 -2.12
C THR A 811 15.89 -34.13 -1.65
N PRO A 812 15.01 -33.65 -2.55
CA PRO A 812 13.74 -33.06 -2.14
C PRO A 812 12.75 -34.11 -1.68
N MET A 813 12.14 -33.91 -0.52
CA MET A 813 11.09 -34.74 0.03
C MET A 813 9.77 -33.96 0.08
N ILE A 814 8.69 -34.54 -0.45
CA ILE A 814 7.40 -33.86 -0.61
C ILE A 814 6.23 -34.78 -0.26
N SER A 815 5.11 -34.19 0.17
CA SER A 815 3.84 -34.91 0.32
C SER A 815 3.38 -35.54 -0.99
N LYS A 816 2.96 -36.81 -0.95
CA LYS A 816 2.42 -37.56 -2.10
C LYS A 816 1.27 -36.81 -2.80
N HIS A 817 0.42 -36.10 -2.03
CA HIS A 817 -0.74 -35.37 -2.55
C HIS A 817 -0.34 -34.10 -3.31
N LEU A 818 0.84 -33.53 -3.03
CA LEU A 818 1.32 -32.28 -3.65
C LEU A 818 2.30 -32.53 -4.79
N TYR A 819 2.78 -33.77 -4.97
CA TYR A 819 3.74 -34.13 -6.00
C TYR A 819 3.24 -33.78 -7.41
N GLY A 820 2.00 -34.17 -7.73
CA GLY A 820 1.41 -33.96 -9.06
C GLY A 820 1.37 -32.48 -9.43
N LYS A 821 0.84 -31.64 -8.53
CA LYS A 821 0.79 -30.19 -8.68
C LYS A 821 2.16 -29.53 -8.74
N THR A 822 3.08 -29.93 -7.86
CA THR A 822 4.40 -29.27 -7.74
C THR A 822 5.31 -29.55 -8.93
N PHE A 823 5.17 -30.71 -9.56
CA PHE A 823 6.03 -31.17 -10.65
C PHE A 823 5.28 -31.35 -11.98
N SER A 824 4.20 -30.59 -12.19
CA SER A 824 3.43 -30.52 -13.45
C SER A 824 4.06 -29.61 -14.51
N THR A 825 4.95 -28.71 -14.10
CA THR A 825 5.63 -27.74 -14.98
C THR A 825 6.67 -28.37 -15.92
N SER A 826 6.95 -27.67 -17.03
CA SER A 826 7.97 -28.01 -18.03
C SER A 826 9.34 -27.34 -17.79
N GLU A 827 9.50 -26.57 -16.70
CA GLU A 827 10.76 -25.88 -16.40
C GLU A 827 11.92 -26.86 -16.17
N ARG A 828 13.04 -26.62 -16.86
CA ARG A 828 14.21 -27.52 -16.86
C ARG A 828 14.80 -27.76 -15.46
N SER A 829 14.93 -26.71 -14.65
CA SER A 829 15.47 -26.74 -13.28
C SER A 829 14.60 -27.63 -12.36
N ILE A 830 13.28 -27.50 -12.47
CA ILE A 830 12.29 -28.27 -11.71
C ILE A 830 12.21 -29.72 -12.20
N LEU A 831 12.38 -29.98 -13.49
CA LEU A 831 12.49 -31.33 -14.04
C LEU A 831 13.76 -32.06 -13.56
N GLU A 832 14.88 -31.37 -13.40
CA GLU A 832 16.09 -31.94 -12.79
C GLU A 832 15.90 -32.26 -11.30
N LEU A 833 15.19 -31.40 -10.57
CA LEU A 833 14.78 -31.68 -9.19
C LEU A 833 13.86 -32.91 -9.12
N LYS A 834 12.87 -33.01 -10.02
CA LYS A 834 11.88 -34.11 -10.09
C LYS A 834 12.52 -35.49 -10.13
N LYS A 835 13.67 -35.64 -10.79
CA LYS A 835 14.42 -36.90 -10.89
C LYS A 835 14.93 -37.43 -9.55
N LYS A 836 15.10 -36.56 -8.55
CA LYS A 836 15.66 -36.87 -7.22
C LYS A 836 14.60 -36.85 -6.11
N VAL A 837 13.32 -36.61 -6.42
CA VAL A 837 12.26 -36.41 -5.41
C VAL A 837 11.87 -37.71 -4.72
N VAL A 838 11.65 -37.63 -3.41
CA VAL A 838 11.09 -38.70 -2.59
C VAL A 838 9.70 -38.31 -2.08
N ASN A 839 8.69 -39.11 -2.43
CA ASN A 839 7.32 -38.90 -1.95
C ASN A 839 7.13 -39.50 -0.56
N THR A 840 6.42 -38.77 0.32
CA THR A 840 6.07 -39.22 1.67
C THR A 840 4.58 -39.01 1.96
N THR A 841 4.00 -39.88 2.79
CA THR A 841 2.66 -39.71 3.37
C THR A 841 2.71 -39.04 4.75
N ASN A 842 3.91 -38.68 5.21
CA ASN A 842 4.15 -38.01 6.48
C ASN A 842 5.26 -36.98 6.25
N ILE A 843 4.85 -35.77 5.85
CA ILE A 843 5.77 -34.68 5.52
C ILE A 843 6.30 -33.99 6.78
N TRP A 844 5.55 -33.98 7.88
CA TRP A 844 5.98 -33.39 9.16
C TRP A 844 7.21 -34.08 9.77
N MET A 845 7.50 -35.34 9.39
CA MET A 845 8.74 -36.03 9.76
C MET A 845 9.98 -35.51 9.01
N CYS A 846 9.80 -34.85 7.87
CA CYS A 846 10.90 -34.44 7.01
C CYS A 846 11.92 -33.51 7.70
N PRO A 847 11.53 -32.48 8.46
CA PRO A 847 12.50 -31.61 9.12
C PRO A 847 13.42 -32.37 10.07
N PHE A 848 12.88 -33.34 10.83
CA PHE A 848 13.69 -34.21 11.71
C PHE A 848 14.70 -35.06 10.92
N ILE A 849 14.30 -35.53 9.73
CA ILE A 849 15.17 -36.30 8.82
C ILE A 849 16.24 -35.37 8.21
N ALA A 850 15.86 -34.17 7.78
CA ALA A 850 16.77 -33.18 7.21
C ALA A 850 17.84 -32.71 8.22
N GLU A 851 17.47 -32.54 9.49
CA GLU A 851 18.42 -32.24 10.57
C GLU A 851 19.45 -33.37 10.76
N LYS A 852 18.99 -34.62 10.68
CA LYS A 852 19.81 -35.80 10.93
C LYS A 852 20.78 -36.09 9.79
N PHE A 853 20.31 -36.05 8.56
CA PHE A 853 21.08 -36.53 7.40
C PHE A 853 21.73 -35.42 6.57
N LYS A 854 21.30 -34.15 6.73
CA LYS A 854 21.86 -32.95 6.06
C LYS A 854 21.97 -32.99 4.52
N ASN A 855 21.43 -34.02 3.88
CA ASN A 855 21.35 -34.22 2.44
C ASN A 855 19.91 -34.22 1.92
N ILE A 856 18.95 -33.87 2.77
CA ILE A 856 17.51 -33.84 2.46
C ILE A 856 17.01 -32.41 2.60
N THR A 857 16.16 -31.99 1.66
CA THR A 857 15.40 -30.75 1.75
C THR A 857 13.91 -31.06 1.76
N CYS A 858 13.15 -30.34 2.58
CA CYS A 858 11.71 -30.56 2.72
C CYS A 858 10.96 -29.53 1.89
N LEU A 859 10.05 -30.00 1.03
CA LEU A 859 9.10 -29.16 0.31
C LEU A 859 7.79 -29.16 1.09
N MET A 860 7.58 -28.10 1.86
CA MET A 860 6.46 -27.97 2.80
C MET A 860 5.98 -26.53 2.92
N GLY A 861 4.84 -26.34 3.57
CA GLY A 861 4.27 -25.00 3.78
C GLY A 861 5.26 -24.09 4.51
N LYS A 862 5.35 -22.84 4.08
CA LYS A 862 6.19 -21.80 4.71
C LYS A 862 5.73 -21.57 6.14
N LEU A 863 4.42 -21.60 6.38
CA LEU A 863 3.85 -21.49 7.72
C LEU A 863 4.25 -22.67 8.62
N GLU A 864 4.07 -23.89 8.12
CA GLU A 864 4.47 -25.13 8.81
C GLU A 864 5.97 -25.10 9.16
N SER A 865 6.81 -24.70 8.19
CA SER A 865 8.26 -24.56 8.34
C SER A 865 8.63 -23.54 9.41
N LYS A 866 7.98 -22.38 9.42
CA LYS A 866 8.21 -21.32 10.42
C LYS A 866 7.86 -21.80 11.83
N ILE A 867 6.70 -22.44 11.99
CA ILE A 867 6.27 -22.98 13.29
C ILE A 867 7.27 -24.04 13.79
N PHE A 868 7.72 -24.93 12.89
CA PHE A 868 8.75 -25.92 13.23
C PHE A 868 10.03 -25.24 13.71
N LEU A 869 10.55 -24.24 12.98
CA LEU A 869 11.75 -23.50 13.35
C LEU A 869 11.60 -22.72 14.67
N ALA A 870 10.44 -22.09 14.89
CA ALA A 870 10.13 -21.34 16.11
C ALA A 870 10.11 -22.24 17.36
N SER A 871 9.57 -23.47 17.23
CA SER A 871 9.53 -24.46 18.32
C SER A 871 10.92 -24.89 18.81
N LYS A 872 11.98 -24.58 18.05
CA LYS A 872 13.36 -24.99 18.30
C LYS A 872 14.27 -23.88 18.84
N LYS A 873 13.78 -22.65 19.08
CA LYS A 873 14.57 -21.47 19.53
C LYS A 873 15.49 -21.69 20.76
N SER A 874 15.36 -22.81 21.49
CA SER A 874 16.23 -23.21 22.61
C SER A 874 17.41 -24.14 22.26
N ARG A 875 17.52 -24.67 21.02
CA ARG A 875 18.63 -25.54 20.57
C ARG A 875 19.19 -25.02 19.24
N ARG A 876 20.50 -25.22 19.00
CA ARG A 876 21.23 -24.82 17.77
C ARG A 876 20.38 -25.09 16.51
N GLN A 877 19.92 -24.03 15.85
CA GLN A 877 19.11 -24.10 14.65
C GLN A 877 19.93 -24.70 13.51
N ASN A 878 19.50 -25.85 12.98
CA ASN A 878 20.24 -26.61 11.96
C ASN A 878 19.60 -26.55 10.57
N LEU A 879 18.38 -26.02 10.47
CA LEU A 879 17.62 -25.85 9.23
C LEU A 879 17.29 -24.37 9.01
N LYS A 880 17.15 -23.97 7.76
CA LYS A 880 16.67 -22.66 7.36
C LYS A 880 15.72 -22.75 6.18
N LEU A 881 14.75 -21.84 6.16
CA LEU A 881 13.85 -21.70 5.03
C LEU A 881 14.56 -20.93 3.91
N THR A 882 14.43 -21.39 2.66
CA THR A 882 14.97 -20.68 1.48
C THR A 882 13.96 -19.72 0.89
N LYS A 883 14.42 -18.83 -0.01
CA LYS A 883 13.54 -17.98 -0.82
C LYS A 883 12.89 -18.74 -2.00
N VAL A 884 13.26 -20.01 -2.21
CA VAL A 884 12.78 -20.83 -3.33
C VAL A 884 11.44 -21.47 -2.94
N CYS A 885 10.36 -20.95 -3.51
CA CYS A 885 9.00 -21.43 -3.31
C CYS A 885 8.39 -21.85 -4.66
N PHE A 886 7.73 -23.02 -4.69
CA PHE A 886 7.23 -23.66 -5.90
C PHE A 886 5.90 -23.07 -6.36
N TRP A 887 5.00 -22.76 -5.42
CA TRP A 887 3.70 -22.15 -5.69
C TRP A 887 3.13 -21.56 -4.40
N SER A 888 2.14 -20.68 -4.57
CA SER A 888 1.35 -20.06 -3.50
C SER A 888 -0.11 -20.41 -3.73
N ASP A 889 -0.84 -20.78 -2.68
CA ASP A 889 -2.24 -21.19 -2.83
C ASP A 889 -3.08 -20.92 -1.57
N SER A 890 -4.41 -20.87 -1.74
CA SER A 890 -5.36 -20.77 -0.64
C SER A 890 -5.61 -22.14 -0.02
N TYR A 891 -5.59 -22.16 1.31
CA TYR A 891 -5.93 -23.32 2.13
C TYR A 891 -7.38 -23.19 2.60
N THR A 892 -8.14 -24.28 2.57
CA THR A 892 -9.56 -24.29 2.92
C THR A 892 -9.96 -25.57 3.62
N PHE A 893 -11.04 -25.54 4.41
CA PHE A 893 -11.73 -26.76 4.78
C PHE A 893 -12.51 -27.31 3.59
N LEU A 894 -12.64 -28.63 3.51
CA LEU A 894 -13.48 -29.25 2.51
C LEU A 894 -14.86 -29.54 3.09
N VAL A 895 -15.89 -29.37 2.27
CA VAL A 895 -17.31 -29.59 2.58
C VAL A 895 -17.94 -30.45 1.49
N LYS A 896 -19.11 -31.03 1.76
CA LYS A 896 -19.89 -31.73 0.74
C LYS A 896 -20.08 -30.88 -0.52
N LYS A 897 -20.10 -31.54 -1.68
CA LYS A 897 -20.37 -30.90 -2.97
C LYS A 897 -21.67 -30.09 -2.90
N GLY A 898 -21.58 -28.78 -3.14
CA GLY A 898 -22.75 -27.90 -3.11
C GLY A 898 -23.41 -27.73 -1.74
N SER A 899 -22.64 -27.93 -0.65
CA SER A 899 -23.07 -27.74 0.74
C SER A 899 -23.51 -26.31 1.04
N VAL A 900 -24.60 -26.16 1.79
CA VAL A 900 -25.09 -24.87 2.26
C VAL A 900 -24.13 -24.18 3.25
N LEU A 901 -23.23 -24.95 3.90
CA LEU A 901 -22.26 -24.44 4.86
C LEU A 901 -21.18 -23.57 4.22
N ARG A 902 -20.89 -23.79 2.93
CA ARG A 902 -19.84 -23.09 2.18
C ARG A 902 -19.94 -21.58 2.31
N ARG A 903 -21.14 -21.03 2.11
CA ARG A 903 -21.37 -19.58 2.15
C ARG A 903 -21.11 -19.01 3.55
N SER A 904 -21.63 -19.68 4.58
CA SER A 904 -21.47 -19.25 5.97
C SER A 904 -20.03 -19.36 6.44
N PHE A 905 -19.33 -20.44 6.08
CA PHE A 905 -17.92 -20.64 6.43
C PHE A 905 -17.05 -19.58 5.76
N LYS A 906 -17.21 -19.35 4.44
CA LYS A 906 -16.52 -18.27 3.73
C LYS A 906 -16.73 -16.92 4.42
N LYS A 907 -17.98 -16.58 4.76
CA LYS A 907 -18.28 -15.31 5.45
C LYS A 907 -17.59 -15.20 6.82
N ILE A 908 -17.59 -16.28 7.59
CA ILE A 908 -16.97 -16.28 8.92
C ILE A 908 -15.44 -16.28 8.82
N PHE A 909 -14.84 -16.95 7.85
CA PHE A 909 -13.39 -16.90 7.60
C PHE A 909 -12.93 -15.51 7.20
N LEU A 910 -13.71 -14.80 6.36
CA LEU A 910 -13.45 -13.39 6.06
C LEU A 910 -13.48 -12.53 7.33
N ILE A 911 -14.40 -12.79 8.26
CA ILE A 911 -14.42 -12.11 9.56
C ILE A 911 -13.16 -12.47 10.35
N PHE A 912 -12.76 -13.75 10.41
CA PHE A 912 -11.53 -14.16 11.10
C PHE A 912 -10.31 -13.43 10.56
N SER A 913 -10.21 -13.23 9.25
CA SER A 913 -9.12 -12.48 8.64
C SER A 913 -9.21 -10.98 8.93
N ALA A 914 -10.40 -10.40 8.82
CA ALA A 914 -10.63 -8.98 9.12
C ALA A 914 -10.27 -8.61 10.58
N VAL A 915 -10.50 -9.51 11.54
CA VAL A 915 -10.16 -9.29 12.95
C VAL A 915 -8.78 -9.85 13.35
N GLY A 916 -7.99 -10.35 12.40
CA GLY A 916 -6.65 -10.90 12.63
C GLY A 916 -6.62 -12.21 13.44
N LEU A 917 -7.73 -12.94 13.55
CA LEU A 917 -7.78 -14.25 14.22
C LEU A 917 -7.03 -15.32 13.43
N ASP A 918 -7.06 -15.26 12.10
CA ASP A 918 -6.24 -16.10 11.24
C ASP A 918 -4.75 -15.92 11.55
N SER A 919 -4.29 -14.68 11.71
CA SER A 919 -2.93 -14.33 12.07
C SER A 919 -2.61 -14.78 13.49
N LYS A 920 -3.53 -14.63 14.43
CA LYS A 920 -3.33 -15.13 15.80
C LYS A 920 -3.23 -16.67 15.89
N TRP A 921 -4.05 -17.40 15.13
CA TRP A 921 -4.10 -18.86 15.20
C TRP A 921 -3.03 -19.52 14.34
N TYR A 922 -2.73 -18.95 13.17
CA TYR A 922 -1.83 -19.55 12.19
C TYR A 922 -0.46 -18.84 12.15
N LYS A 923 -0.40 -17.51 12.31
CA LYS A 923 0.84 -16.71 12.25
C LYS A 923 1.34 -16.30 13.64
N ASN A 924 1.80 -17.25 14.43
CA ASN A 924 2.50 -16.94 15.69
C ASN A 924 3.97 -16.58 15.39
N ASP A 925 4.21 -15.44 14.73
CA ASP A 925 5.55 -14.97 14.35
C ASP A 925 5.99 -13.89 15.35
N GLY A 926 6.89 -14.24 16.27
CA GLY A 926 7.55 -13.30 17.17
C GLY A 926 8.68 -12.53 16.48
N THR A 927 8.46 -12.11 15.23
CA THR A 927 9.46 -11.41 14.40
C THR A 927 8.74 -10.60 13.33
N GLU A 928 8.83 -9.27 13.46
CA GLU A 928 8.52 -8.29 12.42
C GLU A 928 9.38 -8.57 11.18
N VAL A 929 8.76 -8.77 10.00
CA VAL A 929 9.45 -8.60 8.72
C VAL A 929 8.45 -8.07 7.67
N GLU A 930 8.91 -6.98 7.06
CA GLU A 930 8.52 -6.33 5.81
C GLU A 930 7.93 -7.26 4.73
N GLU A 931 6.83 -6.83 4.09
CA GLU A 931 6.44 -7.33 2.77
C GLU A 931 6.50 -6.20 1.73
N SER A 932 7.46 -6.37 0.83
CA SER A 932 7.66 -5.69 -0.45
C SER A 932 6.43 -5.83 -1.36
N GLY A 933 6.09 -4.76 -2.05
CA GLY A 933 4.95 -4.70 -2.96
C GLY A 933 5.11 -5.50 -4.25
N GLU A 934 3.97 -5.90 -4.81
CA GLU A 934 3.69 -5.87 -6.25
C GLU A 934 2.19 -6.04 -6.53
N THR A 935 1.69 -5.21 -7.46
CA THR A 935 0.44 -5.29 -8.23
C THR A 935 -0.90 -5.14 -7.48
N GLY A 936 -1.28 -3.88 -7.25
CA GLY A 936 -2.65 -3.48 -6.94
C GLY A 936 -3.45 -3.24 -8.21
N GLU A 937 -4.33 -4.18 -8.56
CA GLU A 937 -5.39 -3.93 -9.55
C GLU A 937 -6.73 -4.64 -9.21
N ASN A 938 -6.78 -5.45 -8.14
CA ASN A 938 -8.00 -6.20 -7.76
C ASN A 938 -8.53 -5.93 -6.34
N SER A 939 -7.92 -5.03 -5.57
CA SER A 939 -8.23 -4.86 -4.13
C SER A 939 -9.24 -3.76 -3.79
N VAL A 940 -9.77 -3.01 -4.76
CA VAL A 940 -10.68 -1.87 -4.48
C VAL A 940 -12.15 -2.32 -4.27
N LYS A 941 -12.54 -3.50 -4.79
CA LYS A 941 -13.95 -3.95 -4.81
C LYS A 941 -14.53 -4.43 -3.47
N GLU A 942 -13.74 -4.63 -2.42
CA GLU A 942 -14.22 -5.25 -1.16
C GLU A 942 -14.29 -4.30 0.06
N LEU A 943 -14.15 -2.98 -0.13
CA LEU A 943 -13.84 -2.04 0.96
C LEU A 943 -15.02 -1.35 1.68
N CYS A 944 -16.26 -1.42 1.17
CA CYS A 944 -17.43 -0.76 1.77
C CYS A 944 -18.41 -1.72 2.49
N ASN A 945 -18.02 -2.96 2.84
CA ASN A 945 -18.94 -3.95 3.46
C ASN A 945 -18.88 -4.02 5.00
N ASP A 946 -18.16 -3.10 5.63
CA ASP A 946 -18.01 -3.07 7.09
C ASP A 946 -19.20 -2.38 7.75
N LYS A 947 -20.04 -3.14 8.47
CA LYS A 947 -21.21 -2.61 9.19
C LYS A 947 -20.86 -1.81 10.44
N ALA A 948 -19.57 -1.63 10.74
CA ALA A 948 -19.09 -1.02 11.97
C ALA A 948 -19.00 0.52 11.89
N SER A 949 -19.01 1.13 10.70
CA SER A 949 -18.95 2.58 10.58
C SER A 949 -19.61 3.11 9.31
N PRO A 950 -20.60 4.01 9.44
CA PRO A 950 -21.38 4.52 8.31
C PRO A 950 -20.66 5.61 7.52
N ASN A 951 -19.49 6.10 7.93
CA ASN A 951 -18.85 7.25 7.30
C ASN A 951 -17.36 6.98 7.02
N GLN A 952 -16.91 7.31 5.81
CA GLN A 952 -15.54 7.08 5.36
C GLN A 952 -14.96 8.33 4.71
N VAL A 953 -13.63 8.45 4.69
CA VAL A 953 -12.92 9.55 4.02
C VAL A 953 -11.84 8.97 3.12
N MET A 954 -11.86 9.36 1.85
CA MET A 954 -10.83 8.99 0.88
C MET A 954 -9.86 10.16 0.69
N PHE A 955 -8.56 9.91 0.81
CA PHE A 955 -7.53 10.92 0.53
C PHE A 955 -6.85 10.67 -0.81
N TYR A 956 -6.63 11.75 -1.56
CA TYR A 956 -5.81 11.76 -2.76
C TYR A 956 -4.73 12.84 -2.65
N LEU A 957 -3.51 12.50 -3.07
CA LEU A 957 -2.39 13.44 -3.19
C LEU A 957 -1.93 13.45 -4.65
N GLN A 958 -1.92 14.61 -5.28
CA GLN A 958 -1.67 14.77 -6.73
C GLN A 958 -2.58 13.90 -7.60
N GLU A 959 -3.88 13.84 -7.32
CA GLU A 959 -4.85 12.99 -8.04
C GLU A 959 -4.51 11.48 -7.99
N LYS A 960 -3.76 11.02 -6.96
CA LYS A 960 -3.49 9.59 -6.72
C LYS A 960 -3.97 9.19 -5.33
N PRO A 961 -4.56 8.00 -5.14
CA PRO A 961 -4.93 7.51 -3.82
C PRO A 961 -3.74 7.57 -2.86
N LEU A 962 -3.93 8.26 -1.74
CA LEU A 962 -2.87 8.42 -0.74
C LEU A 962 -2.85 7.19 0.17
N GLN A 963 -1.75 6.43 0.16
CA GLN A 963 -1.57 5.35 1.12
C GLN A 963 -1.34 5.94 2.51
N TYR A 964 -2.40 6.00 3.30
CA TYR A 964 -2.39 6.52 4.65
C TYR A 964 -2.40 5.38 5.66
N GLU A 965 -1.48 5.40 6.60
CA GLU A 965 -1.34 4.34 7.61
C GLU A 965 -2.66 4.12 8.37
N GLY A 966 -3.12 2.87 8.42
CA GLY A 966 -4.40 2.45 9.01
C GLY A 966 -5.60 2.53 8.08
N CYS A 967 -5.42 3.06 6.87
CA CYS A 967 -6.43 3.12 5.82
C CYS A 967 -6.13 2.10 4.71
N LYS A 968 -7.16 1.67 3.99
CA LYS A 968 -7.02 0.69 2.91
C LYS A 968 -7.16 1.39 1.56
N VAL A 969 -6.08 1.41 0.77
CA VAL A 969 -6.02 2.07 -0.55
C VAL A 969 -6.43 3.56 -0.49
N GLY A 970 -6.15 4.22 0.63
CA GLY A 970 -6.50 5.63 0.86
C GLY A 970 -7.92 5.89 1.38
N LEU A 971 -8.75 4.85 1.51
CA LEU A 971 -10.06 4.93 2.17
C LEU A 971 -9.92 4.66 3.67
N CYS A 972 -10.26 5.67 4.46
CA CYS A 972 -10.13 5.69 5.90
C CYS A 972 -11.50 5.65 6.56
N ASP A 973 -11.59 4.93 7.67
CA ASP A 973 -12.74 5.01 8.56
C ASP A 973 -12.80 6.39 9.27
N TRP A 974 -13.98 7.00 9.33
CA TRP A 974 -14.11 8.33 9.94
C TRP A 974 -13.85 8.32 11.46
N GLU A 975 -14.25 7.27 12.19
CA GLU A 975 -13.95 7.15 13.62
C GLU A 975 -12.45 6.95 13.86
N TYR A 976 -11.78 6.16 13.02
CA TYR A 976 -10.33 6.01 13.04
C TYR A 976 -9.62 7.37 12.87
N LEU A 977 -10.05 8.18 11.90
CA LEU A 977 -9.47 9.51 11.69
C LEU A 977 -9.73 10.45 12.87
N LYS A 978 -10.93 10.40 13.47
CA LYS A 978 -11.22 11.13 14.71
C LYS A 978 -10.30 10.72 15.86
N ASN A 979 -10.02 9.42 16.00
CA ASN A 979 -9.12 8.93 17.04
C ASN A 979 -7.66 9.33 16.78
N LYS A 980 -7.19 9.26 15.52
CA LYS A 980 -5.79 9.54 15.16
C LYS A 980 -5.46 11.03 15.10
N LEU A 981 -6.34 11.85 14.52
CA LEU A 981 -6.09 13.25 14.19
C LEU A 981 -7.03 14.23 14.90
N GLY A 982 -8.12 13.75 15.51
CA GLY A 982 -9.12 14.62 16.13
C GLY A 982 -8.57 15.46 17.27
N SER A 983 -7.68 14.90 18.11
CA SER A 983 -7.02 15.67 19.17
C SER A 983 -6.16 16.81 18.63
N ILE A 984 -5.45 16.59 17.53
CA ILE A 984 -4.63 17.62 16.85
C ILE A 984 -5.54 18.70 16.28
N ALA A 985 -6.65 18.32 15.65
CA ALA A 985 -7.64 19.26 15.12
C ALA A 985 -8.32 20.09 16.24
N ASP A 986 -8.62 19.48 17.38
CA ASP A 986 -9.32 20.10 18.50
C ASP A 986 -8.43 21.05 19.30
N GLN A 987 -7.16 20.70 19.48
CA GLN A 987 -6.20 21.47 20.27
C GLN A 987 -5.37 22.44 19.43
N CYS A 988 -5.68 22.56 18.13
CA CYS A 988 -4.96 23.45 17.23
C CYS A 988 -5.14 24.92 17.66
N SER A 989 -4.05 25.53 18.10
CA SER A 989 -3.96 26.95 18.47
C SER A 989 -2.66 27.56 17.94
N LEU A 990 -2.69 28.85 17.61
CA LEU A 990 -1.54 29.64 17.18
C LEU A 990 -0.85 30.40 18.32
N ASP A 991 -1.25 30.19 19.57
CA ASP A 991 -0.69 30.90 20.73
C ASP A 991 0.83 30.72 20.88
N PHE A 992 1.38 29.59 20.41
CA PHE A 992 2.82 29.32 20.39
C PHE A 992 3.62 30.30 19.51
N CYS A 993 2.96 31.02 18.60
CA CYS A 993 3.58 32.05 17.79
C CYS A 993 3.78 33.37 18.53
N GLY A 994 3.26 33.53 19.77
CA GLY A 994 3.23 34.81 20.50
C GLY A 994 4.26 35.01 21.62
N SER A 995 5.10 34.03 21.96
CA SER A 995 5.98 34.10 23.13
C SER A 995 7.45 33.90 22.79
N GLY A 996 8.10 34.98 22.36
CA GLY A 996 9.56 35.05 22.28
C GLY A 996 10.16 35.09 23.69
N TYR A 997 10.60 33.95 24.21
CA TYR A 997 11.63 33.93 25.26
C TYR A 997 12.94 34.38 24.60
N ALA A 998 13.34 35.63 24.84
CA ALA A 998 14.69 36.06 24.52
C ALA A 998 15.68 35.24 25.38
N PRO A 999 16.74 34.66 24.81
CA PRO A 999 17.68 33.87 25.59
C PRO A 999 18.51 34.78 26.49
N ILE A 1000 18.12 34.82 27.76
CA ILE A 1000 18.87 35.46 28.87
C ILE A 1000 20.26 34.79 29.02
N PHE A 1001 20.47 33.62 28.42
CA PHE A 1001 21.71 32.85 28.45
C PHE A 1001 22.89 33.55 27.77
N HIS A 1002 22.66 34.31 26.69
CA HIS A 1002 23.76 34.98 26.00
C HIS A 1002 24.29 36.20 26.74
N ARG A 1003 23.45 36.89 27.54
CA ARG A 1003 23.91 38.02 28.38
C ARG A 1003 24.71 37.56 29.59
N LEU A 1004 24.35 36.43 30.20
CA LEU A 1004 25.09 35.86 31.32
C LEU A 1004 26.52 35.44 30.93
N ILE A 1005 26.73 34.92 29.72
CA ILE A 1005 28.05 34.56 29.20
C ILE A 1005 28.89 35.81 28.91
N THR A 1006 28.30 36.90 28.41
CA THR A 1006 29.04 38.16 28.22
C THR A 1006 29.39 38.81 29.56
N TYR A 1007 28.49 38.78 30.55
CA TYR A 1007 28.79 39.26 31.90
C TYR A 1007 29.84 38.39 32.60
N PHE A 1008 29.84 37.07 32.39
CA PHE A 1008 30.85 36.15 32.92
C PHE A 1008 32.22 36.37 32.24
N LEU A 1009 32.26 36.59 30.92
CA LEU A 1009 33.48 36.92 30.18
C LEU A 1009 34.05 38.28 30.60
N ILE A 1010 33.20 39.29 30.78
CA ILE A 1010 33.60 40.61 31.28
C ILE A 1010 34.12 40.50 32.74
N LEU A 1011 33.49 39.68 33.59
CA LEU A 1011 33.98 39.43 34.95
C LEU A 1011 35.34 38.71 34.94
N THR A 1012 35.54 37.72 34.07
CA THR A 1012 36.83 37.02 33.95
C THR A 1012 37.95 37.91 33.41
N VAL A 1013 37.65 38.83 32.49
CA VAL A 1013 38.63 39.80 31.96
C VAL A 1013 38.96 40.89 32.99
N LEU A 1014 37.99 41.32 33.81
CA LEU A 1014 38.23 42.25 34.92
C LEU A 1014 39.01 41.61 36.07
N ILE A 1015 38.80 40.32 36.35
CA ILE A 1015 39.57 39.57 37.36
C ILE A 1015 41.00 39.29 36.88
N PHE A 1016 41.21 39.04 35.57
CA PHE A 1016 42.55 38.85 35.00
C PHE A 1016 43.39 40.14 34.98
N ASN A 1017 42.76 41.31 34.85
CA ASN A 1017 43.44 42.62 34.93
C ASN A 1017 43.70 43.11 36.37
N TRP A 1018 43.15 42.45 37.39
CA TRP A 1018 43.40 42.77 38.81
C TRP A 1018 44.48 41.86 39.43
N LEU A 1019 44.88 40.79 38.73
CA LEU A 1019 45.88 39.79 39.16
C LEU A 1019 47.22 39.87 38.40
N MET A 1020 47.33 40.78 37.42
CA MET A 1020 48.61 41.32 36.93
C MET A 1020 48.83 42.69 37.55
#